data_AF-A0A2S0VXJ8-F1
#
_entry.id   AF-A0A2S0VXJ8-F1
#
_cell.length_a   1.000
_cell.length_b   1.000
_cell.length_c   1.000
_cell.angle_alpha   90.00
_cell.angle_beta   90.00
_cell.angle_gamma   90.00
#
_symmetry.space_group_name_H-M   'P 1'
#
loop_
_entity.id
_entity.type
_entity.pdbx_description
1 polymer ?
#
loop_
_entity_poly.entity_id
_entity_poly.type
_entity_poly.pdbx_seq_one_letter_code
_entity_poly.pdbx_strand_id
1 'polypeptide(L)'
;MPCKLKSAGSLLLAATISAVLAGCGPVEEKTLNTDTVEYTPEERPVAVVAGVEEDKTEVPPNTEVTLTSRLLGPVTDQTVVWTQTSGTPLDGLTGLDQQELTFTAPAVSGTETFTFQLSVLDGDGNPELDENGNPVLDEITITVFDESSKIVLEVETEGVSTGPTIVSDGDANFLPGGVGSHTSDFIPGTSVTFTVNVPSDTFVTLYGTFAIPASGYGDGKGAVITVNGLSTEVFIPATGSFAEYRYGVYKLNAGDNIIEVGGGWDYYRLDSIAMVTAEAPAGPVPVVDQLVNDNATQSAKDLMSFLVENYGSATLSGQTEFPRKDGDSFPLTEFNKITAATGDDAPAIVAFDYMNYSSSHSGNNFDGLTESIIAEHEAKNIVISALWHWRAPSGNTGSEGSFYSNGTNFDLAAALADTNSAEYAELIADIDIIAAELQKLEDADVPVLWRPLHEASGGWFWWGNHGADALKDLWVLMYDRMTTHHGLDNLIWVFTHTHGLPEDWYPGDDYVDIVGFDGYADPRNDSSATFSQEYATLKDRHDGQKLIALTETGTIPNVETMHGANAWWSFFITWNSEVWDSSSVIGPQGANSTDVDTFYAQDGVINLADIPGGRAKTEAGIFDNFEISSAGFEGQINWSPSPGLSVMSDWAASGAYSLTYSKDLSAEAGANGVIMQTYPAGGIDVSSVNTLSLNANAMNVGDSVTIKLWAKDGSGVWRDAGATALVAGGLDLAIDVSDIDNVSGFGLQIEGFDTAATDAKFYLDNVRLDDTLIHDFEPQTSGFEGQINWSTKPGITVTNGWATSGVQALTYVKDLSAEAGANGVIMQTYPEGGIDVTGVNMLKVSANAVNAGDATTIKLWAKDGAGVWRDAGATALVAGGLELAVDVSDIDNVSGFGLQIENFDATATDAMFYLDNVRLDDAVLFDFEGTGKWEFQNNWSPVSGIQLAQDWVADGANSLSGVVQLADGDDNVVLQTYPVDGLLLGDVTTLHITASAKDAGSSLQAMLFVKDQDGTWSDSGAVDVVDGGVELSIDVSGLSELSGFGVRFMSPDNSTTPAQFYIDKVEFK
;
A
#
# COMPACT_ATOMS: atom_id res chain seq x y z
N MET A 1 -33.37 -6.78 -49.33
CA MET A 1 -34.33 -5.92 -50.05
C MET A 1 -33.72 -4.51 -50.11
N PRO A 2 -33.38 -3.96 -51.29
CA PRO A 2 -34.16 -2.79 -51.69
C PRO A 2 -35.62 -3.20 -51.46
N CYS A 3 -36.52 -2.38 -50.92
CA CYS A 3 -37.91 -2.83 -50.81
C CYS A 3 -38.35 -3.49 -52.15
N LYS A 4 -38.53 -4.84 -52.14
CA LYS A 4 -38.81 -5.86 -53.18
C LYS A 4 -38.04 -7.20 -52.90
N LEU A 5 -38.57 -8.27 -52.34
CA LEU A 5 -39.76 -9.11 -52.53
C LEU A 5 -39.19 -10.46 -52.92
N LYS A 6 -39.75 -11.53 -52.34
CA LYS A 6 -39.63 -12.95 -52.74
C LYS A 6 -38.36 -13.64 -52.25
N SER A 7 -38.33 -14.88 -51.77
CA SER A 7 -39.27 -15.96 -51.39
C SER A 7 -38.55 -17.26 -51.78
N ALA A 8 -38.70 -18.29 -50.96
CA ALA A 8 -38.44 -19.71 -51.26
C ALA A 8 -36.94 -20.07 -51.45
N GLY A 9 -36.39 -21.09 -50.80
CA GLY A 9 -37.02 -22.28 -50.23
C GLY A 9 -36.42 -23.52 -50.89
N SER A 10 -36.30 -24.57 -50.09
CA SER A 10 -36.13 -25.98 -50.48
C SER A 10 -34.71 -26.44 -50.79
N LEU A 11 -34.27 -27.65 -50.45
CA LEU A 11 -34.66 -28.71 -49.50
C LEU A 11 -33.67 -29.87 -49.82
N LEU A 12 -33.27 -30.64 -48.81
CA LEU A 12 -32.86 -32.05 -48.85
C LEU A 12 -31.61 -32.48 -49.64
N LEU A 13 -30.70 -33.21 -48.98
CA LEU A 13 -30.79 -34.68 -48.89
C LEU A 13 -29.90 -35.26 -47.77
N ALA A 14 -30.46 -36.20 -47.03
CA ALA A 14 -29.86 -36.98 -45.95
C ALA A 14 -29.43 -38.38 -46.42
N ALA A 15 -28.44 -38.98 -45.74
CA ALA A 15 -28.32 -40.42 -45.37
C ALA A 15 -26.89 -40.72 -44.83
N THR A 16 -26.63 -40.88 -43.51
CA THR A 16 -26.79 -42.08 -42.62
C THR A 16 -25.80 -43.23 -42.96
N ILE A 17 -24.97 -43.82 -42.08
CA ILE A 17 -25.11 -44.19 -40.65
C ILE A 17 -23.74 -44.46 -39.96
N SER A 18 -23.65 -43.94 -38.72
CA SER A 18 -23.01 -44.34 -37.43
C SER A 18 -21.66 -45.06 -37.28
N ALA A 19 -20.79 -44.53 -36.40
CA ALA A 19 -20.63 -44.99 -35.00
C ALA A 19 -19.71 -44.07 -34.14
N VAL A 20 -20.28 -43.56 -33.03
CA VAL A 20 -19.70 -43.27 -31.68
C VAL A 20 -18.59 -42.20 -31.53
N LEU A 21 -18.96 -40.98 -31.08
CA LEU A 21 -18.59 -40.32 -29.81
C LEU A 21 -19.21 -38.90 -29.77
N ALA A 22 -19.94 -38.58 -28.69
CA ALA A 22 -20.57 -37.29 -28.38
C ALA A 22 -19.66 -36.50 -27.40
N GLY A 23 -19.66 -35.18 -27.31
CA GLY A 23 -20.46 -34.17 -27.98
C GLY A 23 -19.88 -32.78 -27.76
N CYS A 24 -20.16 -31.89 -28.71
CA CYS A 24 -20.21 -30.44 -28.57
C CYS A 24 -21.15 -29.97 -29.69
N GLY A 25 -22.27 -29.36 -29.32
CA GLY A 25 -23.21 -28.77 -30.29
C GLY A 25 -22.66 -27.43 -30.80
N PRO A 26 -22.98 -27.02 -32.04
CA PRO A 26 -22.57 -25.73 -32.56
C PRO A 26 -23.39 -24.61 -31.91
N VAL A 27 -22.70 -23.58 -31.44
CA VAL A 27 -23.29 -22.34 -30.92
C VAL A 27 -24.03 -21.63 -32.07
N GLU A 28 -25.31 -21.31 -31.87
CA GLU A 28 -26.08 -20.45 -32.78
C GLU A 28 -25.66 -18.98 -32.58
N GLU A 29 -25.26 -18.33 -33.67
CA GLU A 29 -25.22 -16.86 -33.78
C GLU A 29 -26.59 -16.27 -33.40
N LYS A 30 -26.66 -15.55 -32.28
CA LYS A 30 -27.74 -14.59 -32.05
C LYS A 30 -27.29 -13.39 -31.24
N THR A 31 -27.41 -12.26 -31.94
CA THR A 31 -27.50 -10.86 -31.48
C THR A 31 -26.23 -10.25 -30.93
N LEU A 32 -25.36 -9.82 -31.85
CA LEU A 32 -24.57 -8.59 -31.70
C LEU A 32 -25.47 -7.49 -31.16
N ASN A 33 -25.10 -6.93 -30.01
CA ASN A 33 -25.56 -5.62 -29.62
C ASN A 33 -25.02 -4.63 -30.66
N THR A 34 -25.91 -3.90 -31.35
CA THR A 34 -25.56 -2.86 -32.33
C THR A 34 -26.01 -1.49 -31.84
N ASP A 35 -26.20 -1.35 -30.53
CA ASP A 35 -26.38 -0.05 -29.91
C ASP A 35 -25.05 0.70 -30.06
N THR A 36 -25.01 1.58 -31.06
CA THR A 36 -24.05 2.69 -31.09
C THR A 36 -24.31 3.52 -29.84
N VAL A 37 -23.55 3.23 -28.79
CA VAL A 37 -23.29 4.19 -27.72
C VAL A 37 -22.55 5.34 -28.39
N GLU A 38 -23.16 6.52 -28.44
CA GLU A 38 -22.39 7.74 -28.69
C GLU A 38 -21.46 7.90 -27.50
N TYR A 39 -20.19 7.57 -27.76
CA TYR A 39 -19.06 7.82 -26.90
C TYR A 39 -19.03 9.30 -26.51
N THR A 40 -19.07 9.55 -25.21
CA THR A 40 -18.53 10.80 -24.66
C THR A 40 -17.22 10.38 -24.01
N PRO A 41 -16.05 10.69 -24.60
CA PRO A 41 -14.77 10.50 -23.91
C PRO A 41 -14.87 11.22 -22.55
N GLU A 42 -14.44 10.57 -21.48
CA GLU A 42 -13.99 11.34 -20.33
C GLU A 42 -12.77 12.14 -20.79
N GLU A 43 -12.89 13.46 -20.76
CA GLU A 43 -11.83 14.37 -21.15
C GLU A 43 -10.76 14.34 -20.07
N ARG A 44 -9.56 13.80 -20.37
CA ARG A 44 -8.41 14.00 -19.48
C ARG A 44 -8.21 15.52 -19.33
N PRO A 45 -7.90 16.04 -18.13
CA PRO A 45 -7.47 17.42 -17.99
C PRO A 45 -6.22 17.64 -18.84
N VAL A 46 -6.17 18.76 -19.57
CA VAL A 46 -4.95 19.13 -20.29
C VAL A 46 -3.86 19.45 -19.25
N ALA A 47 -2.70 18.84 -19.39
CA ALA A 47 -1.52 19.13 -18.57
C ALA A 47 -0.30 19.43 -19.45
N VAL A 48 0.80 19.89 -18.86
CA VAL A 48 2.01 20.24 -19.62
C VAL A 48 3.28 19.91 -18.83
N VAL A 49 4.33 19.51 -19.55
CA VAL A 49 5.67 19.25 -19.01
C VAL A 49 6.69 20.11 -19.77
N ALA A 50 7.53 20.82 -19.02
CA ALA A 50 8.66 21.60 -19.50
C ALA A 50 9.94 20.77 -19.38
N GLY A 51 10.55 20.46 -20.52
CA GLY A 51 11.80 19.71 -20.64
C GLY A 51 12.94 20.55 -21.21
N VAL A 52 14.13 19.96 -21.24
CA VAL A 52 15.32 20.50 -21.92
C VAL A 52 16.04 19.35 -22.60
N GLU A 53 16.69 19.62 -23.72
CA GLU A 53 17.60 18.66 -24.37
C GLU A 53 18.60 18.09 -23.35
N GLU A 54 18.80 16.78 -23.40
CA GLU A 54 19.53 15.95 -22.43
C GLU A 54 20.79 16.64 -21.87
N ASP A 55 20.93 16.63 -20.55
CA ASP A 55 22.07 17.15 -19.80
C ASP A 55 22.32 18.68 -19.84
N LYS A 56 21.39 19.51 -20.35
CA LYS A 56 21.58 20.97 -20.47
C LYS A 56 20.91 21.83 -19.39
N THR A 57 20.72 21.32 -18.18
CA THR A 57 20.22 22.12 -17.04
C THR A 57 21.27 23.07 -16.46
N GLU A 58 22.56 22.70 -16.53
CA GLU A 58 23.70 23.56 -16.16
C GLU A 58 24.66 23.70 -17.35
N VAL A 59 24.81 24.92 -17.88
CA VAL A 59 25.59 25.16 -19.11
C VAL A 59 26.57 26.34 -19.01
N PRO A 60 27.73 26.28 -19.68
CA PRO A 60 28.59 27.45 -19.80
C PRO A 60 28.04 28.47 -20.84
N PRO A 61 28.49 29.73 -20.82
CA PRO A 61 28.15 30.74 -21.82
C PRO A 61 28.41 30.29 -23.26
N ASN A 62 27.58 30.76 -24.18
CA ASN A 62 27.58 30.43 -25.61
C ASN A 62 27.12 29.01 -25.96
N THR A 63 26.57 28.27 -25.01
CA THR A 63 25.89 26.99 -25.27
C THR A 63 24.50 27.23 -25.86
N GLU A 64 24.15 26.49 -26.91
CA GLU A 64 22.78 26.50 -27.45
C GLU A 64 21.90 25.57 -26.58
N VAL A 65 20.85 26.15 -26.01
CA VAL A 65 19.88 25.48 -25.14
C VAL A 65 18.53 25.46 -25.85
N THR A 66 17.92 24.28 -25.89
CA THR A 66 16.57 24.07 -26.42
C THR A 66 15.70 23.52 -25.30
N LEU A 67 14.72 24.29 -24.87
CA LEU A 67 13.65 23.83 -23.99
C LEU A 67 12.58 23.18 -24.84
N THR A 68 11.98 22.11 -24.34
CA THR A 68 10.93 21.35 -25.01
C THR A 68 9.65 21.40 -24.18
N SER A 69 8.50 21.40 -24.84
CA SER A 69 7.20 21.28 -24.18
C SER A 69 6.53 19.98 -24.58
N ARG A 70 5.91 19.29 -23.63
CA ARG A 70 4.99 18.19 -23.92
C ARG A 70 3.62 18.48 -23.33
N LEU A 71 2.60 18.53 -24.17
CA LEU A 71 1.20 18.58 -23.71
C LEU A 71 0.72 17.16 -23.41
N LEU A 72 -0.03 17.01 -22.33
CA LEU A 72 -0.63 15.77 -21.87
C LEU A 72 -2.17 15.91 -21.93
N GLY A 73 -2.87 14.80 -22.18
CA GLY A 73 -4.34 14.79 -22.33
C GLY A 73 -4.85 14.98 -23.78
N PRO A 74 -6.18 15.08 -24.00
CA PRO A 74 -6.81 15.27 -25.31
C PRO A 74 -6.57 16.68 -25.83
N VAL A 75 -5.42 16.88 -26.48
CA VAL A 75 -5.07 18.14 -27.15
C VAL A 75 -5.87 18.28 -28.44
N THR A 76 -6.70 19.33 -28.54
CA THR A 76 -7.52 19.60 -29.75
C THR A 76 -7.12 20.90 -30.43
N ASP A 77 -7.13 22.01 -29.69
CA ASP A 77 -6.76 23.34 -30.19
C ASP A 77 -5.81 24.10 -29.26
N GLN A 78 -5.37 23.46 -28.17
CA GLN A 78 -4.46 24.06 -27.20
C GLN A 78 -3.09 24.37 -27.81
N THR A 79 -2.50 25.47 -27.35
CA THR A 79 -1.15 25.93 -27.72
C THR A 79 -0.31 26.20 -26.48
N VAL A 80 1.00 26.33 -26.65
CA VAL A 80 1.93 26.61 -25.55
C VAL A 80 2.59 27.96 -25.70
N VAL A 81 2.87 28.61 -24.57
CA VAL A 81 3.64 29.85 -24.51
C VAL A 81 4.69 29.77 -23.42
N TRP A 82 5.93 30.07 -23.79
CA TRP A 82 7.05 30.21 -22.89
C TRP A 82 7.19 31.66 -22.40
N THR A 83 7.40 31.83 -21.10
CA THR A 83 7.69 33.13 -20.48
C THR A 83 8.90 32.99 -19.57
N GLN A 84 9.93 33.81 -19.77
CA GLN A 84 11.01 33.91 -18.80
C GLN A 84 10.50 34.64 -17.54
N THR A 85 10.48 33.96 -16.40
CA THR A 85 9.97 34.49 -15.12
C THR A 85 11.08 34.96 -14.18
N SER A 86 12.31 34.47 -14.36
CA SER A 86 13.47 34.83 -13.54
C SER A 86 14.77 34.90 -14.35
N GLY A 87 15.82 35.48 -13.74
CA GLY A 87 17.11 35.76 -14.37
C GLY A 87 17.13 37.06 -15.19
N THR A 88 18.32 37.44 -15.64
CA THR A 88 18.49 38.60 -16.53
C THR A 88 17.75 38.35 -17.84
N PRO A 89 16.97 39.32 -18.36
CA PRO A 89 16.22 39.13 -19.60
C PRO A 89 17.14 38.74 -20.76
N LEU A 90 16.79 37.64 -21.44
CA LEU A 90 17.53 37.15 -22.61
C LEU A 90 17.05 37.84 -23.89
N ASP A 91 18.00 38.35 -24.68
CA ASP A 91 17.72 38.87 -26.01
C ASP A 91 17.75 37.73 -27.04
N GLY A 92 16.82 37.74 -28.01
CA GLY A 92 16.88 36.83 -29.16
C GLY A 92 16.28 35.44 -28.96
N LEU A 93 15.42 35.24 -27.94
CA LEU A 93 14.61 34.02 -27.79
C LEU A 93 13.80 33.73 -29.06
N THR A 94 13.86 32.49 -29.55
CA THR A 94 13.06 32.01 -30.69
C THR A 94 12.18 30.85 -30.26
N GLY A 95 10.91 30.85 -30.67
CA GLY A 95 9.98 29.77 -30.34
C GLY A 95 9.17 29.98 -29.06
N LEU A 96 8.96 31.23 -28.63
CA LEU A 96 8.15 31.56 -27.44
C LEU A 96 6.71 31.05 -27.52
N ASP A 97 6.20 30.81 -28.72
CA ASP A 97 4.87 30.28 -29.03
C ASP A 97 4.95 28.90 -29.73
N GLN A 98 6.07 28.20 -29.56
CA GLN A 98 6.34 26.90 -30.18
C GLN A 98 6.64 25.84 -29.13
N GLN A 99 6.60 24.57 -29.54
CA GLN A 99 6.95 23.46 -28.66
C GLN A 99 8.42 23.48 -28.22
N GLU A 100 9.27 24.14 -29.00
CA GLU A 100 10.68 24.30 -28.70
C GLU A 100 11.03 25.77 -28.55
N LEU A 101 11.66 26.13 -27.43
CA LEU A 101 12.25 27.44 -27.20
C LEU A 101 13.77 27.31 -27.25
N THR A 102 14.41 28.00 -28.19
CA THR A 102 15.87 28.00 -28.29
C THR A 102 16.48 29.35 -27.89
N PHE A 103 17.60 29.29 -27.17
CA PHE A 103 18.43 30.46 -26.88
C PHE A 103 19.91 30.10 -26.74
N THR A 104 20.77 31.11 -26.82
CA THR A 104 22.20 30.97 -26.53
C THR A 104 22.47 31.47 -25.11
N ALA A 105 23.05 30.62 -24.26
CA ALA A 105 23.38 30.95 -22.87
C ALA A 105 24.26 32.22 -22.81
N PRO A 106 23.86 33.27 -22.05
CA PRO A 106 24.58 34.54 -22.01
C PRO A 106 25.89 34.43 -21.24
N ALA A 107 26.74 35.45 -21.38
CA ALA A 107 27.89 35.59 -20.50
C ALA A 107 27.44 36.10 -19.12
N VAL A 108 27.80 35.37 -18.07
CA VAL A 108 27.48 35.66 -16.66
C VAL A 108 28.76 35.86 -15.84
N SER A 109 28.63 36.40 -14.62
CA SER A 109 29.73 36.47 -13.66
C SER A 109 29.35 35.67 -12.42
N GLY A 110 30.01 34.54 -12.18
CA GLY A 110 29.55 33.54 -11.22
C GLY A 110 28.49 32.62 -11.85
N THR A 111 27.41 32.35 -11.13
CA THR A 111 26.26 31.57 -11.61
C THR A 111 25.02 32.44 -11.70
N GLU A 112 24.16 32.18 -12.68
CA GLU A 112 22.85 32.82 -12.81
C GLU A 112 21.82 31.80 -13.31
N THR A 113 20.68 31.75 -12.63
CA THR A 113 19.57 30.85 -12.96
C THR A 113 18.51 31.61 -13.76
N PHE A 114 18.09 31.02 -14.87
CA PHE A 114 17.04 31.51 -15.76
C PHE A 114 15.84 30.57 -15.65
N THR A 115 14.72 31.08 -15.15
CA THR A 115 13.48 30.29 -15.02
C THR A 115 12.56 30.61 -16.19
N PHE A 116 12.00 29.57 -16.81
CA PHE A 116 11.02 29.65 -17.87
C PHE A 116 9.76 28.93 -17.44
N GLN A 117 8.65 29.67 -17.48
CA GLN A 117 7.32 29.13 -17.30
C GLN A 117 6.74 28.78 -18.67
N LEU A 118 6.25 27.55 -18.79
CA LEU A 118 5.48 27.05 -19.90
C LEU A 118 4.00 27.13 -19.52
N SER A 119 3.19 27.84 -20.30
CA SER A 119 1.74 27.96 -20.06
C SER A 119 0.98 27.40 -21.24
N VAL A 120 -0.13 26.72 -20.96
CA VAL A 120 -1.06 26.25 -21.99
C VAL A 120 -2.14 27.29 -22.21
N LEU A 121 -2.48 27.53 -23.48
CA LEU A 121 -3.57 28.39 -23.90
C LEU A 121 -4.64 27.58 -24.64
N ASP A 122 -5.90 27.90 -24.40
CA ASP A 122 -7.05 27.39 -25.16
C ASP A 122 -7.04 27.91 -26.63
N GLY A 123 -7.91 27.35 -27.48
CA GLY A 123 -8.06 27.78 -28.88
C GLY A 123 -8.48 29.25 -29.09
N ASP A 124 -8.95 29.93 -28.04
CA ASP A 124 -9.28 31.35 -28.02
C ASP A 124 -8.11 32.24 -27.52
N GLY A 125 -7.01 31.63 -27.07
CA GLY A 125 -5.81 32.28 -26.56
C GLY A 125 -5.88 32.71 -25.08
N ASN A 126 -6.81 32.18 -24.29
CA ASN A 126 -6.85 32.36 -22.83
C ASN A 126 -6.07 31.23 -22.14
N PRO A 127 -5.62 31.40 -20.89
CA PRO A 127 -4.99 30.30 -20.14
C PRO A 127 -5.93 29.10 -20.01
N GLU A 128 -5.45 27.93 -20.41
CA GLU A 128 -6.11 26.67 -20.13
C GLU A 128 -6.14 26.48 -18.61
N LEU A 129 -7.29 26.06 -18.06
CA LEU A 129 -7.46 25.89 -16.62
C LEU A 129 -7.60 24.40 -16.28
N ASP A 130 -6.98 23.97 -15.18
CA ASP A 130 -7.19 22.66 -14.59
C ASP A 130 -8.59 22.56 -13.95
N GLU A 131 -8.94 21.36 -13.47
CA GLU A 131 -10.21 21.06 -12.77
C GLU A 131 -10.45 21.92 -11.52
N ASN A 132 -9.40 22.52 -10.95
CA ASN A 132 -9.43 23.40 -9.80
C ASN A 132 -9.50 24.89 -10.19
N GLY A 133 -9.50 25.21 -11.49
CA GLY A 133 -9.54 26.56 -12.03
C GLY A 133 -8.20 27.30 -12.04
N ASN A 134 -7.07 26.59 -11.87
CA ASN A 134 -5.73 27.15 -11.97
C ASN A 134 -5.19 27.04 -13.40
N PRO A 135 -4.35 27.99 -13.86
CA PRO A 135 -3.70 27.87 -15.16
C PRO A 135 -2.84 26.62 -15.26
N VAL A 136 -2.98 25.87 -16.36
CA VAL A 136 -2.13 24.73 -16.70
C VAL A 136 -0.77 25.25 -17.13
N LEU A 137 0.24 25.00 -16.30
CA LEU A 137 1.60 25.48 -16.50
C LEU A 137 2.63 24.54 -15.89
N ASP A 138 3.87 24.64 -16.37
CA ASP A 138 5.05 24.01 -15.77
C ASP A 138 6.23 24.99 -15.78
N GLU A 139 7.27 24.76 -14.97
CA GLU A 139 8.47 25.60 -14.92
C GLU A 139 9.74 24.78 -15.08
N ILE A 140 10.70 25.33 -15.85
CA ILE A 140 12.04 24.77 -15.96
C ILE A 140 13.09 25.84 -15.68
N THR A 141 14.18 25.43 -15.03
CA THR A 141 15.32 26.31 -14.72
C THR A 141 16.56 25.89 -15.48
N ILE A 142 17.23 26.86 -16.09
CA ILE A 142 18.55 26.69 -16.69
C ILE A 142 19.56 27.53 -15.90
N THR A 143 20.59 26.88 -15.38
CA THR A 143 21.68 27.55 -14.69
C THR A 143 22.84 27.78 -15.65
N VAL A 144 23.19 29.04 -15.87
CA VAL A 144 24.39 29.40 -16.63
C VAL A 144 25.50 29.73 -15.66
N PHE A 145 26.67 29.13 -15.87
CA PHE A 145 27.82 29.32 -14.99
C PHE A 145 29.03 29.84 -15.77
N ASP A 146 29.72 30.84 -15.21
CA ASP A 146 31.06 31.19 -15.66
C ASP A 146 32.01 30.03 -15.34
N GLU A 147 32.88 29.64 -16.28
CA GLU A 147 33.89 28.60 -16.07
C GLU A 147 34.75 28.89 -14.83
N SER A 148 34.97 30.16 -14.49
CA SER A 148 35.70 30.54 -13.27
C SER A 148 34.98 30.24 -11.96
N SER A 149 33.69 29.90 -12.00
CA SER A 149 32.85 29.56 -10.85
C SER A 149 32.84 28.07 -10.52
N LYS A 150 33.34 27.22 -11.43
CA LYS A 150 33.56 25.80 -11.15
C LYS A 150 34.51 25.63 -9.98
N ILE A 151 34.15 24.74 -9.06
CA ILE A 151 35.10 24.25 -8.06
C ILE A 151 35.86 23.10 -8.71
N VAL A 152 37.07 23.37 -9.17
CA VAL A 152 37.97 22.38 -9.78
C VAL A 152 38.87 21.79 -8.69
N LEU A 153 38.93 20.46 -8.62
CA LEU A 153 39.84 19.71 -7.77
C LEU A 153 40.82 18.97 -8.69
N GLU A 154 42.08 19.36 -8.64
CA GLU A 154 43.14 18.79 -9.48
C GLU A 154 43.68 17.51 -8.81
N VAL A 155 44.00 16.51 -9.63
CA VAL A 155 44.39 15.20 -9.11
C VAL A 155 45.72 15.24 -8.35
N GLU A 156 46.63 16.17 -8.67
CA GLU A 156 47.94 16.32 -8.04
C GLU A 156 47.93 17.05 -6.69
N THR A 157 46.87 17.80 -6.37
CA THR A 157 46.80 18.65 -5.18
C THR A 157 45.70 18.24 -4.22
N GLU A 158 44.54 17.87 -4.73
CA GLU A 158 43.36 17.52 -3.94
C GLU A 158 43.06 16.00 -3.96
N GLY A 159 43.52 15.29 -4.99
CA GLY A 159 43.32 13.86 -5.14
C GLY A 159 44.24 13.01 -4.26
N VAL A 160 43.68 11.98 -3.62
CA VAL A 160 44.45 10.90 -2.98
C VAL A 160 44.43 9.69 -3.90
N SER A 161 45.52 9.49 -4.64
CA SER A 161 45.65 8.35 -5.54
C SER A 161 46.00 7.05 -4.81
N THR A 162 45.24 6.00 -5.11
CA THR A 162 45.52 4.60 -4.73
C THR A 162 45.74 3.79 -6.01
N GLY A 163 46.98 3.75 -6.49
CA GLY A 163 47.37 2.93 -7.65
C GLY A 163 47.99 3.73 -8.79
N PRO A 164 47.23 4.55 -9.54
CA PRO A 164 47.79 5.31 -10.65
C PRO A 164 48.82 6.32 -10.15
N THR A 165 49.91 6.48 -10.87
CA THR A 165 50.91 7.50 -10.55
C THR A 165 50.49 8.84 -11.13
N ILE A 166 50.70 9.94 -10.41
CA ILE A 166 50.60 11.28 -10.97
C ILE A 166 51.80 11.51 -11.89
N VAL A 167 51.55 11.85 -13.16
CA VAL A 167 52.58 12.03 -14.21
C VAL A 167 52.57 13.47 -14.74
N SER A 168 53.76 14.01 -15.01
CA SER A 168 53.95 15.37 -15.54
C SER A 168 54.71 15.37 -16.87
N ASP A 169 54.84 16.54 -17.51
CA ASP A 169 55.55 16.68 -18.80
C ASP A 169 56.98 16.10 -18.72
N GLY A 170 57.24 15.10 -19.57
CA GLY A 170 58.50 14.36 -19.63
C GLY A 170 58.45 12.96 -19.02
N ASP A 171 57.40 12.60 -18.28
CA ASP A 171 57.20 11.26 -17.73
C ASP A 171 56.60 10.28 -18.76
N ALA A 172 56.79 8.98 -18.51
CA ALA A 172 56.13 7.95 -19.30
C ALA A 172 54.62 7.96 -19.01
N ASN A 173 53.80 7.77 -20.04
CA ASN A 173 52.33 7.86 -19.97
C ASN A 173 51.77 9.28 -19.71
N PHE A 174 52.59 10.32 -19.79
CA PHE A 174 52.07 11.69 -19.88
C PHE A 174 51.39 11.93 -21.23
N LEU A 175 50.24 12.60 -21.23
CA LEU A 175 49.51 13.04 -22.42
C LEU A 175 49.42 14.57 -22.39
N PRO A 176 49.93 15.28 -23.41
CA PRO A 176 49.78 16.72 -23.47
C PRO A 176 48.32 17.11 -23.66
N GLY A 177 47.86 18.13 -22.93
CA GLY A 177 46.49 18.65 -23.02
C GLY A 177 45.79 18.80 -21.69
N GLY A 178 46.23 18.08 -20.65
CA GLY A 178 45.79 18.29 -19.27
C GLY A 178 46.44 19.53 -18.63
N VAL A 179 45.83 20.03 -17.56
CA VAL A 179 46.28 21.21 -16.81
C VAL A 179 47.24 20.75 -15.70
N GLY A 180 48.54 20.82 -15.97
CA GLY A 180 49.54 20.44 -14.97
C GLY A 180 49.90 18.96 -15.04
N SER A 181 49.60 18.21 -13.97
CA SER A 181 49.86 16.76 -13.91
C SER A 181 48.53 16.01 -13.93
N HIS A 182 48.54 14.79 -14.45
CA HIS A 182 47.34 13.96 -14.49
C HIS A 182 47.68 12.54 -14.05
N THR A 183 46.69 11.67 -13.88
CA THR A 183 46.96 10.27 -13.56
C THR A 183 47.61 9.54 -14.75
N SER A 184 48.45 8.55 -14.47
CA SER A 184 48.66 7.44 -15.42
C SER A 184 47.35 6.69 -15.65
N ASP A 185 47.34 5.74 -16.58
CA ASP A 185 46.18 4.88 -16.82
C ASP A 185 45.67 4.29 -15.50
N PHE A 186 44.37 4.42 -15.23
CA PHE A 186 43.69 3.60 -14.24
C PHE A 186 43.79 2.14 -14.67
N ILE A 187 44.06 1.26 -13.72
CA ILE A 187 44.07 -0.20 -13.93
C ILE A 187 43.15 -0.84 -12.89
N PRO A 188 42.73 -2.11 -13.08
CA PRO A 188 41.80 -2.75 -12.16
C PRO A 188 42.23 -2.65 -10.69
N GLY A 189 41.30 -2.19 -9.84
CA GLY A 189 41.51 -2.01 -8.40
C GLY A 189 42.24 -0.73 -8.02
N THR A 190 42.26 0.28 -8.90
CA THR A 190 42.87 1.57 -8.61
C THR A 190 41.88 2.71 -8.68
N SER A 191 42.10 3.74 -7.87
CA SER A 191 41.19 4.88 -7.78
C SER A 191 41.91 6.17 -7.33
N VAL A 192 41.22 7.30 -7.51
CA VAL A 192 41.56 8.60 -6.93
C VAL A 192 40.37 9.06 -6.10
N THR A 193 40.62 9.38 -4.84
CA THR A 193 39.58 9.86 -3.91
C THR A 193 39.77 11.34 -3.62
N PHE A 194 38.68 12.10 -3.69
CA PHE A 194 38.57 13.49 -3.27
C PHE A 194 37.66 13.59 -2.04
N THR A 195 38.03 14.44 -1.09
CA THR A 195 37.19 14.76 0.07
C THR A 195 36.71 16.20 -0.04
N VAL A 196 35.39 16.37 -0.15
CA VAL A 196 34.74 17.66 -0.34
C VAL A 196 33.92 18.00 0.89
N ASN A 197 34.25 19.11 1.55
CA ASN A 197 33.48 19.60 2.69
C ASN A 197 32.47 20.67 2.25
N VAL A 198 31.18 20.46 2.51
CA VAL A 198 30.12 21.44 2.23
C VAL A 198 29.40 21.85 3.52
N PRO A 199 28.97 23.13 3.66
CA PRO A 199 28.41 23.65 4.91
C PRO A 199 26.96 23.22 5.18
N SER A 200 26.25 22.75 4.17
CA SER A 200 24.86 22.29 4.21
C SER A 200 24.63 21.31 3.07
N ASP A 201 23.57 20.52 3.15
CA ASP A 201 23.11 19.69 2.03
C ASP A 201 22.95 20.55 0.77
N THR A 202 23.49 20.07 -0.35
CA THR A 202 23.45 20.79 -1.64
C THR A 202 23.53 19.79 -2.78
N PHE A 203 22.95 20.13 -3.93
CA PHE A 203 23.12 19.35 -5.15
C PHE A 203 24.21 19.99 -6.02
N VAL A 204 25.01 19.15 -6.66
CA VAL A 204 26.05 19.60 -7.60
C VAL A 204 26.00 18.78 -8.87
N THR A 205 26.19 19.46 -10.00
CA THR A 205 26.53 18.82 -11.26
C THR A 205 28.02 18.53 -11.25
N LEU A 206 28.36 17.25 -11.41
CA LEU A 206 29.72 16.76 -11.34
C LEU A 206 30.27 16.53 -12.75
N TYR A 207 31.51 16.94 -12.97
CA TYR A 207 32.25 16.81 -14.23
C TYR A 207 33.60 16.15 -13.99
N GLY A 208 34.08 15.41 -14.98
CA GLY A 208 35.39 14.76 -14.99
C GLY A 208 36.18 15.08 -16.25
N THR A 209 37.42 15.51 -16.10
CA THR A 209 38.32 15.78 -17.23
C THR A 209 39.15 14.54 -17.53
N PHE A 210 38.79 13.83 -18.59
CA PHE A 210 39.36 12.54 -18.94
C PHE A 210 40.08 12.52 -20.28
N ALA A 211 41.03 11.60 -20.42
CA ALA A 211 41.58 11.21 -21.71
C ALA A 211 41.80 9.70 -21.81
N ILE A 212 41.62 9.19 -23.01
CA ILE A 212 42.07 7.85 -23.43
C ILE A 212 43.02 8.00 -24.61
N PRO A 213 44.16 7.30 -24.65
CA PRO A 213 45.05 7.30 -25.81
C PRO A 213 44.33 6.91 -27.12
N ALA A 214 44.60 7.64 -28.22
CA ALA A 214 43.90 7.48 -29.52
C ALA A 214 44.05 6.11 -30.23
N SER A 215 44.81 5.17 -29.67
CA SER A 215 45.02 3.85 -30.29
C SER A 215 45.09 2.76 -29.23
N GLY A 216 44.45 1.62 -29.49
CA GLY A 216 44.49 0.43 -28.63
C GLY A 216 43.21 0.15 -27.85
N TYR A 217 42.22 1.05 -27.87
CA TYR A 217 41.05 0.99 -26.98
C TYR A 217 39.69 0.93 -27.70
N GLY A 218 39.65 0.79 -29.03
CA GLY A 218 38.41 0.77 -29.80
C GLY A 218 37.75 2.15 -29.81
N ASP A 219 36.44 2.20 -29.61
CA ASP A 219 35.65 3.43 -29.63
C ASP A 219 35.73 4.22 -28.30
N GLY A 220 36.10 3.56 -27.19
CA GLY A 220 36.19 4.20 -25.86
C GLY A 220 36.22 3.22 -24.67
N LYS A 221 36.05 3.77 -23.46
CA LYS A 221 35.98 3.05 -22.17
C LYS A 221 34.95 3.68 -21.23
N GLY A 222 34.26 2.87 -20.44
CA GLY A 222 33.46 3.33 -19.30
C GLY A 222 34.35 3.69 -18.11
N ALA A 223 34.10 4.85 -17.50
CA ALA A 223 34.73 5.30 -16.26
C ALA A 223 33.68 5.41 -15.16
N VAL A 224 34.00 4.94 -13.95
CA VAL A 224 33.06 4.98 -12.82
C VAL A 224 33.43 6.12 -11.87
N ILE A 225 32.41 6.86 -11.45
CA ILE A 225 32.48 7.80 -10.34
C ILE A 225 31.55 7.35 -9.22
N THR A 226 32.01 7.43 -7.99
CA THR A 226 31.25 7.06 -6.80
C THR A 226 31.17 8.26 -5.85
N VAL A 227 29.96 8.76 -5.59
CA VAL A 227 29.70 9.89 -4.67
C VAL A 227 28.98 9.37 -3.44
N ASN A 228 29.63 9.42 -2.28
CA ASN A 228 29.10 8.90 -1.01
C ASN A 228 28.57 7.45 -1.09
N GLY A 229 29.14 6.63 -1.97
CA GLY A 229 28.72 5.25 -2.22
C GLY A 229 27.81 5.05 -3.44
N LEU A 230 27.25 6.12 -4.02
CA LEU A 230 26.44 6.07 -5.23
C LEU A 230 27.33 6.06 -6.48
N SER A 231 27.32 4.98 -7.25
CA SER A 231 28.17 4.81 -8.42
C SER A 231 27.44 5.13 -9.73
N THR A 232 28.17 5.68 -10.70
CA THR A 232 27.66 5.97 -12.04
C THR A 232 28.79 5.74 -13.05
N GLU A 233 28.49 5.07 -14.17
CA GLU A 233 29.44 4.88 -15.27
C GLU A 233 29.23 5.97 -16.35
N VAL A 234 30.31 6.51 -16.91
CA VAL A 234 30.29 7.43 -18.05
C VAL A 234 31.17 6.90 -19.17
N PHE A 235 30.67 6.93 -20.41
CA PHE A 235 31.45 6.51 -21.56
C PHE A 235 32.41 7.60 -22.04
N ILE A 236 33.70 7.27 -22.11
CA ILE A 236 34.77 8.16 -22.55
C ILE A 236 35.29 7.71 -23.92
N PRO A 237 35.19 8.54 -24.98
CA PRO A 237 35.74 8.23 -26.29
C PRO A 237 37.28 8.22 -26.35
N ALA A 238 37.84 7.34 -27.18
CA ALA A 238 39.29 7.23 -27.41
C ALA A 238 39.88 8.29 -28.35
N THR A 239 39.77 9.58 -27.98
CA THR A 239 40.18 10.71 -28.84
C THR A 239 41.67 11.05 -28.79
N GLY A 240 42.39 10.62 -27.76
CA GLY A 240 43.79 11.00 -27.53
C GLY A 240 44.00 12.41 -26.97
N SER A 241 42.92 13.08 -26.53
CA SER A 241 42.95 14.41 -25.92
C SER A 241 42.08 14.45 -24.67
N PHE A 242 42.44 15.30 -23.71
CA PHE A 242 41.58 15.57 -22.57
C PHE A 242 40.31 16.30 -22.99
N ALA A 243 39.18 15.85 -22.46
CA ALA A 243 37.88 16.49 -22.57
C ALA A 243 37.13 16.34 -21.25
N GLU A 244 36.29 17.31 -20.96
CA GLU A 244 35.42 17.29 -19.79
C GLU A 244 34.11 16.56 -20.14
N TYR A 245 33.65 15.70 -19.25
CA TYR A 245 32.42 14.94 -19.37
C TYR A 245 31.55 15.16 -18.13
N ARG A 246 30.25 15.39 -18.33
CA ARG A 246 29.26 15.46 -17.25
C ARG A 246 28.98 14.05 -16.76
N TYR A 247 28.89 13.85 -15.45
CA TYR A 247 28.46 12.57 -14.86
C TYR A 247 26.98 12.58 -14.48
N GLY A 248 26.51 13.70 -13.91
CA GLY A 248 25.15 13.82 -13.39
C GLY A 248 25.07 14.81 -12.24
N VAL A 249 23.88 14.89 -11.64
CA VAL A 249 23.60 15.70 -10.45
C VAL A 249 23.64 14.82 -9.21
N TYR A 250 24.40 15.21 -8.20
CA TYR A 250 24.58 14.44 -6.96
C TYR A 250 24.31 15.29 -5.74
N LYS A 251 23.69 14.67 -4.72
CA LYS A 251 23.57 15.27 -3.39
C LYS A 251 24.90 15.15 -2.64
N LEU A 252 25.40 16.28 -2.16
CA LEU A 252 26.45 16.37 -1.14
C LEU A 252 25.79 16.71 0.20
N ASN A 253 26.07 15.91 1.22
CA ASN A 253 25.56 16.10 2.58
C ASN A 253 26.39 17.14 3.33
N ALA A 254 25.79 17.84 4.29
CA ALA A 254 26.52 18.75 5.18
C ALA A 254 27.70 18.03 5.86
N GLY A 255 28.89 18.60 5.75
CA GLY A 255 30.13 17.99 6.23
C GLY A 255 30.97 17.38 5.09
N ASP A 256 31.72 16.33 5.42
CA ASP A 256 32.66 15.68 4.49
C ASP A 256 31.92 14.71 3.56
N ASN A 257 32.20 14.82 2.27
CA ASN A 257 31.70 13.96 1.21
C ASN A 257 32.89 13.32 0.49
N ILE A 258 32.71 12.09 0.05
CA ILE A 258 33.74 11.33 -0.64
C ILE A 258 33.33 11.15 -2.10
N ILE A 259 34.19 11.62 -3.00
CA ILE A 259 34.06 11.43 -4.44
C ILE A 259 35.24 10.57 -4.89
N GLU A 260 34.97 9.36 -5.36
CA GLU A 260 35.98 8.44 -5.86
C GLU A 260 35.84 8.27 -7.38
N VAL A 261 36.95 8.37 -8.11
CA VAL A 261 37.02 8.07 -9.54
C VAL A 261 37.93 6.86 -9.72
N GLY A 262 37.40 5.79 -10.32
CA GLY A 262 38.13 4.55 -10.53
C GLY A 262 37.18 3.38 -10.82
N GLY A 263 37.67 2.33 -11.47
CA GLY A 263 36.85 1.19 -11.91
C GLY A 263 36.22 1.40 -13.29
N GLY A 264 35.11 0.71 -13.56
CA GLY A 264 34.53 0.60 -14.90
C GLY A 264 35.41 -0.25 -15.82
N TRP A 265 35.65 0.21 -17.04
CA TRP A 265 36.45 -0.51 -18.04
C TRP A 265 37.95 -0.20 -17.93
N ASP A 266 38.35 0.62 -16.95
CA ASP A 266 39.70 1.08 -16.68
C ASP A 266 40.41 1.71 -17.91
N TYR A 267 41.72 1.93 -17.79
CA TYR A 267 42.62 2.37 -18.85
C TYR A 267 42.33 3.75 -19.46
N TYR A 268 41.65 4.61 -18.69
CA TYR A 268 41.52 6.06 -18.92
C TYR A 268 42.46 6.83 -17.98
N ARG A 269 42.56 8.15 -18.15
CA ARG A 269 43.35 9.07 -17.33
C ARG A 269 42.47 10.21 -16.86
N LEU A 270 42.64 10.63 -15.61
CA LEU A 270 41.93 11.74 -14.99
C LEU A 270 42.91 12.91 -14.78
N ASP A 271 42.49 14.10 -15.18
CA ASP A 271 43.18 15.37 -14.89
C ASP A 271 42.58 15.99 -13.62
N SER A 272 41.27 16.21 -13.65
CA SER A 272 40.54 16.91 -12.58
C SER A 272 39.10 16.43 -12.48
N ILE A 273 38.47 16.70 -11.34
CA ILE A 273 37.00 16.77 -11.25
C ILE A 273 36.57 18.21 -11.05
N ALA A 274 35.37 18.56 -11.51
CA ALA A 274 34.80 19.89 -11.32
C ALA A 274 33.34 19.80 -10.87
N MET A 275 32.91 20.76 -10.05
CA MET A 275 31.54 20.84 -9.53
C MET A 275 30.93 22.21 -9.76
N VAL A 276 29.66 22.22 -10.10
CA VAL A 276 28.80 23.41 -10.16
C VAL A 276 27.56 23.14 -9.31
N THR A 277 27.10 24.11 -8.53
CA THR A 277 25.83 23.98 -7.79
C THR A 277 24.67 23.73 -8.75
N ALA A 278 23.80 22.79 -8.40
CA ALA A 278 22.64 22.38 -9.16
C ALA A 278 21.39 22.37 -8.27
N GLU A 279 20.22 22.36 -8.90
CA GLU A 279 18.96 22.10 -8.22
C GLU A 279 18.78 20.59 -7.98
N ALA A 280 17.91 20.22 -7.04
CA ALA A 280 17.53 18.83 -6.86
C ALA A 280 16.84 18.32 -8.14
N PRO A 281 17.19 17.12 -8.65
CA PRO A 281 16.45 16.52 -9.75
C PRO A 281 14.96 16.36 -9.39
N ALA A 282 14.07 16.66 -10.33
CA ALA A 282 12.64 16.43 -10.14
C ALA A 282 12.32 14.92 -10.17
N GLY A 283 11.39 14.50 -9.31
CA GLY A 283 10.77 13.18 -9.38
C GLY A 283 9.94 13.00 -10.67
N PRO A 284 9.38 11.81 -10.90
CA PRO A 284 8.42 11.61 -11.99
C PRO A 284 7.15 12.43 -11.77
N VAL A 285 6.54 12.86 -12.88
CA VAL A 285 5.22 13.49 -12.87
C VAL A 285 4.15 12.40 -12.73
N PRO A 286 3.04 12.65 -12.01
CA PRO A 286 1.95 11.69 -11.92
C PRO A 286 1.50 11.18 -13.29
N VAL A 287 1.34 9.86 -13.38
CA VAL A 287 0.83 9.17 -14.58
C VAL A 287 -0.68 9.01 -14.42
N VAL A 288 -1.44 8.98 -15.52
CA VAL A 288 -2.88 8.65 -15.46
C VAL A 288 -3.02 7.13 -15.44
N ASP A 289 -3.89 6.60 -14.58
CA ASP A 289 -4.17 5.17 -14.39
C ASP A 289 -5.03 4.53 -15.49
N GLN A 290 -5.07 5.14 -16.68
CA GLN A 290 -5.82 4.62 -17.81
C GLN A 290 -5.00 3.61 -18.61
N LEU A 291 -5.48 2.36 -18.60
CA LEU A 291 -4.96 1.29 -19.45
C LEU A 291 -5.29 1.54 -20.93
N VAL A 292 -4.42 1.05 -21.83
CA VAL A 292 -4.59 1.15 -23.29
C VAL A 292 -5.79 0.34 -23.80
N ASN A 293 -6.22 -0.67 -23.03
CA ASN A 293 -7.46 -1.39 -23.30
C ASN A 293 -8.64 -0.74 -22.56
N ASP A 294 -9.52 -0.07 -23.29
CA ASP A 294 -10.73 0.56 -22.74
C ASP A 294 -11.67 -0.44 -22.03
N ASN A 295 -11.64 -1.71 -22.44
CA ASN A 295 -12.47 -2.76 -21.84
C ASN A 295 -11.82 -3.46 -20.65
N ALA A 296 -10.65 -2.97 -20.17
CA ALA A 296 -9.91 -3.64 -19.11
C ALA A 296 -10.77 -3.97 -17.89
N THR A 297 -10.54 -5.15 -17.30
CA THR A 297 -11.25 -5.62 -16.11
C THR A 297 -11.04 -4.65 -14.94
N GLN A 298 -11.96 -4.66 -13.97
CA GLN A 298 -11.83 -3.78 -12.82
C GLN A 298 -10.54 -4.06 -12.04
N SER A 299 -10.21 -5.34 -11.81
CA SER A 299 -8.98 -5.74 -11.13
C SER A 299 -7.70 -5.29 -11.85
N ALA A 300 -7.71 -5.22 -13.18
CA ALA A 300 -6.58 -4.67 -13.95
C ALA A 300 -6.48 -3.14 -13.79
N LYS A 301 -7.61 -2.43 -13.77
CA LYS A 301 -7.67 -0.98 -13.51
C LYS A 301 -7.19 -0.68 -12.09
N ASP A 302 -7.67 -1.42 -11.10
CA ASP A 302 -7.30 -1.25 -9.70
C ASP A 302 -5.79 -1.47 -9.49
N LEU A 303 -5.21 -2.50 -10.14
CA LEU A 303 -3.76 -2.71 -10.11
C LEU A 303 -3.00 -1.55 -10.76
N MET A 304 -3.47 -1.01 -11.89
CA MET A 304 -2.86 0.14 -12.54
C MET A 304 -2.94 1.41 -11.67
N SER A 305 -4.10 1.69 -11.07
CA SER A 305 -4.29 2.80 -10.12
C SER A 305 -3.33 2.68 -8.94
N PHE A 306 -3.22 1.49 -8.35
CA PHE A 306 -2.28 1.24 -7.26
C PHE A 306 -0.81 1.49 -7.66
N LEU A 307 -0.40 1.04 -8.85
CA LEU A 307 0.96 1.28 -9.35
C LEU A 307 1.24 2.77 -9.59
N VAL A 308 0.22 3.51 -10.05
CA VAL A 308 0.29 4.95 -10.31
C VAL A 308 0.35 5.77 -9.01
N GLU A 309 -0.47 5.45 -8.02
CA GLU A 309 -0.52 6.12 -6.72
C GLU A 309 0.82 6.06 -5.98
N ASN A 310 1.58 4.98 -6.19
CA ASN A 310 2.87 4.74 -5.53
C ASN A 310 4.08 5.18 -6.39
N TYR A 311 3.86 5.60 -7.64
CA TYR A 311 4.96 5.98 -8.51
C TYR A 311 5.58 7.31 -8.09
N GLY A 312 6.91 7.31 -7.88
CA GLY A 312 7.64 8.49 -7.40
C GLY A 312 7.66 8.65 -5.87
N SER A 313 6.99 7.77 -5.13
CA SER A 313 7.04 7.71 -3.66
C SER A 313 7.61 6.38 -3.15
N ALA A 314 7.31 5.27 -3.83
CA ALA A 314 7.76 3.94 -3.47
C ALA A 314 8.08 3.06 -4.70
N THR A 315 8.64 1.89 -4.46
CA THR A 315 8.96 0.87 -5.46
C THR A 315 8.46 -0.49 -4.98
N LEU A 316 7.62 -1.17 -5.78
CA LEU A 316 7.15 -2.52 -5.44
C LEU A 316 8.26 -3.55 -5.61
N SER A 317 8.34 -4.48 -4.65
CA SER A 317 9.28 -5.59 -4.69
C SER A 317 8.77 -6.74 -5.56
N GLY A 318 9.65 -7.33 -6.35
CA GLY A 318 9.28 -8.42 -7.26
C GLY A 318 10.35 -9.48 -7.43
N GLN A 319 9.91 -10.72 -7.64
CA GLN A 319 10.76 -11.89 -7.80
C GLN A 319 10.27 -12.80 -8.93
N THR A 320 11.18 -13.22 -9.79
CA THR A 320 10.94 -14.22 -10.83
C THR A 320 11.05 -15.64 -10.26
N GLU A 321 10.07 -16.48 -10.56
CA GLU A 321 10.09 -17.91 -10.34
C GLU A 321 10.52 -18.64 -11.59
N PHE A 322 11.45 -19.59 -11.44
CA PHE A 322 11.72 -20.55 -12.49
C PHE A 322 10.64 -21.65 -12.41
N PRO A 323 9.75 -21.79 -13.41
CA PRO A 323 8.66 -22.75 -13.33
C PRO A 323 9.24 -24.16 -13.21
N ARG A 324 9.05 -24.79 -12.05
CA ARG A 324 9.52 -26.14 -11.79
C ARG A 324 8.36 -26.96 -11.24
N LYS A 325 7.89 -27.90 -12.06
CA LYS A 325 6.86 -28.84 -11.64
C LYS A 325 7.39 -29.78 -10.56
N ASP A 326 6.74 -29.82 -9.41
CA ASP A 326 6.96 -30.79 -8.34
C ASP A 326 5.65 -31.54 -8.05
N GLY A 327 5.58 -32.80 -8.48
CA GLY A 327 4.31 -33.53 -8.51
C GLY A 327 3.31 -32.86 -9.47
N ASP A 328 2.20 -32.39 -8.91
CA ASP A 328 1.09 -31.76 -9.65
C ASP A 328 1.04 -30.23 -9.44
N SER A 329 2.03 -29.61 -8.77
CA SER A 329 2.07 -28.17 -8.50
C SER A 329 3.37 -27.48 -8.95
N PHE A 330 3.37 -26.15 -8.94
CA PHE A 330 4.52 -25.29 -9.22
C PHE A 330 4.81 -24.38 -8.01
N PRO A 331 5.68 -24.80 -7.07
CA PRO A 331 5.95 -24.02 -5.87
C PRO A 331 6.77 -22.76 -6.15
N LEU A 332 6.45 -21.67 -5.46
CA LEU A 332 7.19 -20.41 -5.49
C LEU A 332 8.51 -20.54 -4.70
N THR A 333 9.56 -21.04 -5.34
CA THR A 333 10.81 -21.42 -4.68
C THR A 333 11.65 -20.19 -4.29
N GLU A 334 11.71 -19.19 -5.16
CA GLU A 334 12.50 -17.98 -4.92
C GLU A 334 11.80 -17.05 -3.92
N PHE A 335 10.48 -16.88 -4.04
CA PHE A 335 9.60 -16.21 -3.08
C PHE A 335 9.85 -16.74 -1.65
N ASN A 336 9.77 -18.07 -1.48
CA ASN A 336 9.96 -18.69 -0.17
C ASN A 336 11.38 -18.50 0.40
N LYS A 337 12.41 -18.34 -0.45
CA LYS A 337 13.77 -18.01 0.03
C LYS A 337 13.85 -16.59 0.57
N ILE A 338 13.17 -15.65 -0.08
CA ILE A 338 13.12 -14.24 0.36
C ILE A 338 12.36 -14.16 1.69
N THR A 339 11.15 -14.74 1.77
CA THR A 339 10.37 -14.78 3.02
C THR A 339 11.13 -15.45 4.17
N ALA A 340 11.95 -16.44 3.88
CA ALA A 340 12.79 -17.06 4.90
C ALA A 340 14.01 -16.20 5.30
N ALA A 341 14.49 -15.33 4.43
CA ALA A 341 15.62 -14.44 4.68
C ALA A 341 15.22 -13.23 5.52
N THR A 342 14.03 -12.67 5.26
CA THR A 342 13.41 -11.54 5.98
C THR A 342 12.79 -12.01 7.30
N GLY A 343 12.10 -13.16 7.28
CA GLY A 343 11.39 -13.72 8.43
C GLY A 343 9.89 -13.38 8.45
N ASP A 344 9.50 -12.31 7.76
CA ASP A 344 8.11 -11.81 7.66
C ASP A 344 7.81 -11.18 6.28
N ASP A 345 8.70 -10.34 5.74
CA ASP A 345 8.47 -9.68 4.45
C ASP A 345 8.50 -10.63 3.25
N ALA A 346 7.72 -10.33 2.21
CA ALA A 346 7.69 -11.13 0.98
C ALA A 346 7.52 -10.27 -0.28
N PRO A 347 7.96 -10.74 -1.46
CA PRO A 347 7.79 -10.03 -2.72
C PRO A 347 6.32 -9.72 -3.02
N ALA A 348 6.02 -8.47 -3.38
CA ALA A 348 4.70 -8.06 -3.82
C ALA A 348 4.33 -8.68 -5.19
N ILE A 349 5.30 -8.70 -6.11
CA ILE A 349 5.13 -9.23 -7.47
C ILE A 349 5.82 -10.59 -7.60
N VAL A 350 5.11 -11.57 -8.17
CA VAL A 350 5.67 -12.84 -8.62
C VAL A 350 5.64 -12.87 -10.15
N ALA A 351 6.83 -12.96 -10.74
CA ALA A 351 6.97 -13.16 -12.18
C ALA A 351 7.16 -14.64 -12.52
N PHE A 352 6.57 -15.11 -13.62
CA PHE A 352 6.75 -16.47 -14.13
C PHE A 352 6.73 -16.51 -15.67
N ASP A 353 7.08 -17.67 -16.25
CA ASP A 353 7.32 -17.78 -17.69
C ASP A 353 6.53 -18.91 -18.37
N TYR A 354 5.87 -18.57 -19.49
CA TYR A 354 5.18 -19.51 -20.38
C TYR A 354 6.10 -20.24 -21.38
N MET A 355 7.44 -20.18 -21.24
CA MET A 355 8.44 -20.69 -22.20
C MET A 355 8.24 -22.12 -22.73
N ASN A 356 7.53 -22.98 -21.99
CA ASN A 356 7.32 -24.39 -22.33
C ASN A 356 5.94 -24.69 -22.92
N TYR A 357 5.13 -23.65 -23.20
CA TYR A 357 3.82 -23.76 -23.85
C TYR A 357 3.87 -23.58 -25.37
N SER A 358 5.01 -23.14 -25.93
CA SER A 358 5.20 -23.05 -27.39
C SER A 358 5.04 -24.43 -28.06
N SER A 359 4.34 -24.50 -29.20
CA SER A 359 4.05 -25.77 -29.89
C SER A 359 5.29 -26.52 -30.37
N SER A 360 6.42 -25.82 -30.50
CA SER A 360 7.73 -26.38 -30.86
C SER A 360 8.44 -27.09 -29.70
N HIS A 361 7.98 -26.92 -28.46
CA HIS A 361 8.57 -27.56 -27.29
C HIS A 361 8.20 -29.05 -27.24
N SER A 362 9.20 -29.91 -27.08
CA SER A 362 9.01 -31.37 -26.97
C SER A 362 9.38 -31.94 -25.59
N GLY A 363 9.65 -31.06 -24.62
CA GLY A 363 10.18 -31.43 -23.33
C GLY A 363 9.11 -31.89 -22.34
N ASN A 364 9.32 -31.60 -21.06
CA ASN A 364 8.38 -32.01 -20.02
C ASN A 364 7.05 -31.27 -20.17
N ASN A 365 5.96 -31.90 -19.73
CA ASN A 365 4.64 -31.27 -19.74
C ASN A 365 4.50 -30.28 -18.56
N PHE A 366 4.12 -29.04 -18.87
CA PHE A 366 3.93 -27.95 -17.92
C PHE A 366 2.45 -27.64 -17.61
N ASP A 367 1.50 -28.49 -18.05
CA ASP A 367 0.09 -28.41 -17.65
C ASP A 367 -0.05 -28.20 -16.14
N GLY A 368 -0.94 -27.32 -15.71
CA GLY A 368 -1.16 -26.99 -14.30
C GLY A 368 -0.36 -25.78 -13.80
N LEU A 369 0.47 -25.16 -14.65
CA LEU A 369 1.24 -23.96 -14.24
C LEU A 369 0.30 -22.81 -13.92
N THR A 370 -0.56 -22.43 -14.85
CA THR A 370 -1.50 -21.32 -14.67
C THR A 370 -2.42 -21.56 -13.48
N GLU A 371 -2.94 -22.78 -13.33
CA GLU A 371 -3.77 -23.17 -12.19
C GLU A 371 -3.02 -23.09 -10.86
N SER A 372 -1.72 -23.42 -10.84
CA SER A 372 -0.89 -23.24 -9.65
C SER A 372 -0.68 -21.76 -9.34
N ILE A 373 -0.43 -20.92 -10.35
CA ILE A 373 -0.27 -19.47 -10.16
C ILE A 373 -1.56 -18.83 -9.65
N ILE A 374 -2.73 -19.21 -10.20
CA ILE A 374 -4.03 -18.77 -9.69
C ILE A 374 -4.19 -19.15 -8.21
N ALA A 375 -3.92 -20.41 -7.86
CA ALA A 375 -4.01 -20.85 -6.46
C ALA A 375 -3.05 -20.09 -5.53
N GLU A 376 -1.85 -19.74 -6.01
CA GLU A 376 -0.89 -18.94 -5.24
C GLU A 376 -1.36 -17.47 -5.11
N HIS A 377 -1.93 -16.89 -6.15
CA HIS A 377 -2.57 -15.57 -6.12
C HIS A 377 -3.74 -15.54 -5.14
N GLU A 378 -4.72 -16.44 -5.26
CA GLU A 378 -5.87 -16.53 -4.36
C GLU A 378 -5.43 -16.73 -2.90
N ALA A 379 -4.36 -17.49 -2.69
CA ALA A 379 -3.83 -17.73 -1.36
C ALA A 379 -3.10 -16.52 -0.77
N LYS A 380 -2.38 -15.72 -1.55
CA LYS A 380 -1.43 -14.74 -1.02
C LYS A 380 -1.70 -13.29 -1.42
N ASN A 381 -2.59 -13.07 -2.37
CA ASN A 381 -2.81 -11.80 -3.07
C ASN A 381 -1.53 -11.23 -3.73
N ILE A 382 -0.68 -12.11 -4.27
CA ILE A 382 0.53 -11.70 -5.02
C ILE A 382 0.15 -11.06 -6.35
N VAL A 383 0.79 -9.96 -6.73
CA VAL A 383 0.65 -9.39 -8.07
C VAL A 383 1.33 -10.32 -9.08
N ILE A 384 0.63 -10.64 -10.17
CA ILE A 384 1.12 -11.58 -11.16
C ILE A 384 1.77 -10.84 -12.34
N SER A 385 3.02 -11.20 -12.63
CA SER A 385 3.73 -10.82 -13.86
C SER A 385 4.02 -12.05 -14.70
N ALA A 386 3.70 -11.99 -15.99
CA ALA A 386 3.94 -13.10 -16.90
C ALA A 386 4.83 -12.66 -18.05
N LEU A 387 5.91 -13.39 -18.27
CA LEU A 387 6.78 -13.25 -19.44
C LEU A 387 6.72 -14.48 -20.34
N TRP A 388 7.28 -14.36 -21.53
CA TRP A 388 7.31 -15.47 -22.48
C TRP A 388 8.63 -15.52 -23.24
N HIS A 389 9.50 -16.47 -22.85
CA HIS A 389 10.61 -16.90 -23.69
C HIS A 389 10.08 -17.77 -24.85
N TRP A 390 9.50 -17.12 -25.85
CA TRP A 390 8.82 -17.77 -26.97
C TRP A 390 9.78 -18.62 -27.80
N ARG A 391 9.72 -19.96 -27.67
CA ARG A 391 10.48 -20.85 -28.54
C ARG A 391 9.91 -20.77 -29.96
N ALA A 392 10.75 -20.43 -30.94
CA ALA A 392 10.30 -20.21 -32.31
C ALA A 392 9.37 -21.34 -32.80
N PRO A 393 8.22 -21.04 -33.43
CA PRO A 393 7.24 -22.07 -33.79
C PRO A 393 7.81 -23.14 -34.74
N SER A 394 8.75 -22.75 -35.61
CA SER A 394 9.48 -23.64 -36.49
C SER A 394 10.91 -23.15 -36.74
N GLY A 395 11.63 -23.83 -37.63
CA GLY A 395 13.01 -23.46 -37.98
C GLY A 395 14.09 -23.79 -36.92
N ASN A 396 13.72 -24.48 -35.85
CA ASN A 396 14.62 -24.82 -34.75
C ASN A 396 15.74 -25.78 -35.18
N THR A 397 16.96 -25.47 -34.73
CA THR A 397 18.15 -26.30 -34.94
C THR A 397 18.27 -27.47 -33.94
N GLY A 398 17.62 -27.35 -32.79
CA GLY A 398 17.54 -28.35 -31.73
C GLY A 398 16.15 -29.00 -31.63
N SER A 399 16.03 -30.09 -30.87
CA SER A 399 14.77 -30.83 -30.73
C SER A 399 13.74 -30.17 -29.81
N GLU A 400 14.18 -29.35 -28.85
CA GLU A 400 13.31 -28.80 -27.78
C GLU A 400 12.76 -27.39 -28.07
N GLY A 401 12.92 -26.88 -29.29
CA GLY A 401 12.66 -25.48 -29.63
C GLY A 401 13.70 -24.51 -29.04
N SER A 402 13.83 -23.32 -29.64
CA SER A 402 14.76 -22.28 -29.21
C SER A 402 14.13 -20.89 -29.33
N PHE A 403 14.26 -20.09 -28.29
CA PHE A 403 13.94 -18.65 -28.33
C PHE A 403 15.14 -17.82 -28.79
N TYR A 404 16.38 -18.33 -28.65
CA TYR A 404 17.57 -17.65 -29.15
C TYR A 404 17.66 -17.64 -30.68
N SER A 405 18.06 -16.50 -31.24
CA SER A 405 18.30 -16.25 -32.67
C SER A 405 19.29 -17.23 -33.29
N ASN A 406 20.31 -17.66 -32.55
CA ASN A 406 21.30 -18.61 -33.07
C ASN A 406 20.82 -20.07 -33.07
N GLY A 407 19.68 -20.36 -32.43
CA GLY A 407 19.11 -21.68 -32.29
C GLY A 407 17.95 -21.96 -33.25
N THR A 408 17.56 -20.98 -34.07
CA THR A 408 16.47 -21.09 -35.07
C THR A 408 16.82 -20.34 -36.36
N ASN A 409 16.23 -20.73 -37.48
CA ASN A 409 16.27 -19.97 -38.73
C ASN A 409 14.90 -19.38 -39.11
N PHE A 410 13.99 -19.26 -38.14
CA PHE A 410 12.68 -18.64 -38.33
C PHE A 410 12.83 -17.19 -38.84
N ASP A 411 12.12 -16.87 -39.91
CA ASP A 411 12.17 -15.57 -40.57
C ASP A 411 10.88 -14.81 -40.27
N LEU A 412 10.91 -13.97 -39.23
CA LEU A 412 9.74 -13.22 -38.78
C LEU A 412 9.25 -12.26 -39.86
N ALA A 413 10.16 -11.54 -40.52
CA ALA A 413 9.79 -10.60 -41.58
C ALA A 413 9.11 -11.31 -42.75
N ALA A 414 9.59 -12.50 -43.14
CA ALA A 414 8.94 -13.30 -44.17
C ALA A 414 7.57 -13.84 -43.73
N ALA A 415 7.43 -14.29 -42.48
CA ALA A 415 6.16 -14.78 -41.93
C ALA A 415 5.10 -13.67 -41.92
N LEU A 416 5.44 -12.47 -41.44
CA LEU A 416 4.52 -11.32 -41.39
C LEU A 416 4.17 -10.79 -42.80
N ALA A 417 5.08 -10.90 -43.77
CA ALA A 417 4.84 -10.46 -45.14
C ALA A 417 3.85 -11.34 -45.92
N ASP A 418 3.63 -12.60 -45.50
CA ASP A 418 2.63 -13.49 -46.10
C ASP A 418 1.76 -14.17 -45.03
N THR A 419 0.62 -13.56 -44.76
CA THR A 419 -0.36 -14.05 -43.77
C THR A 419 -1.04 -15.38 -44.16
N ASN A 420 -0.73 -15.95 -45.34
CA ASN A 420 -1.18 -17.29 -45.75
C ASN A 420 -0.07 -18.35 -45.66
N SER A 421 1.13 -17.97 -45.21
CA SER A 421 2.25 -18.88 -45.04
C SER A 421 2.00 -19.87 -43.89
N ALA A 422 2.76 -20.97 -43.87
CA ALA A 422 2.70 -21.92 -42.78
C ALA A 422 3.28 -21.28 -41.50
N GLU A 423 4.35 -20.51 -41.65
CA GLU A 423 5.06 -19.82 -40.59
C GLU A 423 4.17 -18.78 -39.89
N TYR A 424 3.35 -18.03 -40.63
CA TYR A 424 2.35 -17.13 -40.03
C TYR A 424 1.28 -17.91 -39.26
N ALA A 425 0.77 -19.01 -39.83
CA ALA A 425 -0.22 -19.83 -39.15
C ALA A 425 0.35 -20.46 -37.86
N GLU A 426 1.63 -20.82 -37.84
CA GLU A 426 2.35 -21.30 -36.65
C GLU A 426 2.52 -20.21 -35.58
N LEU A 427 2.81 -18.95 -35.97
CA LEU A 427 2.84 -17.82 -35.03
C LEU A 427 1.50 -17.63 -34.34
N ILE A 428 0.40 -17.60 -35.12
CA ILE A 428 -0.95 -17.43 -34.58
C ILE A 428 -1.31 -18.60 -33.66
N ALA A 429 -0.95 -19.83 -34.02
CA ALA A 429 -1.24 -20.99 -33.19
C ALA A 429 -0.57 -20.91 -31.81
N ASP A 430 0.68 -20.47 -31.74
CA ASP A 430 1.39 -20.28 -30.47
C ASP A 430 0.76 -19.14 -29.64
N ILE A 431 0.41 -18.01 -30.27
CA ILE A 431 -0.31 -16.91 -29.58
C ILE A 431 -1.64 -17.40 -29.01
N ASP A 432 -2.41 -18.18 -29.78
CA ASP A 432 -3.71 -18.71 -29.34
C ASP A 432 -3.56 -19.71 -28.17
N ILE A 433 -2.45 -20.45 -28.08
CA ILE A 433 -2.16 -21.33 -26.93
C ILE A 433 -1.93 -20.49 -25.67
N ILE A 434 -1.11 -19.44 -25.76
CA ILE A 434 -0.84 -18.56 -24.61
C ILE A 434 -2.10 -17.78 -24.20
N ALA A 435 -2.87 -17.29 -25.18
CA ALA A 435 -4.13 -16.61 -24.92
C ALA A 435 -5.11 -17.51 -24.14
N ALA A 436 -5.15 -18.81 -24.44
CA ALA A 436 -5.98 -19.76 -23.69
C ALA A 436 -5.51 -19.98 -22.24
N GLU A 437 -4.21 -19.82 -21.95
CA GLU A 437 -3.71 -19.84 -20.58
C GLU A 437 -4.01 -18.52 -19.85
N LEU A 438 -3.80 -17.38 -20.50
CA LEU A 438 -4.14 -16.06 -19.95
C LEU A 438 -5.65 -15.92 -19.68
N GLN A 439 -6.51 -16.53 -20.51
CA GLN A 439 -7.95 -16.60 -20.26
C GLN A 439 -8.28 -17.24 -18.92
N LYS A 440 -7.52 -18.25 -18.47
CA LYS A 440 -7.77 -18.86 -17.15
C LYS A 440 -7.52 -17.89 -16.01
N LEU A 441 -6.52 -17.01 -16.15
CA LEU A 441 -6.25 -15.94 -15.19
C LEU A 441 -7.38 -14.91 -15.22
N GLU A 442 -7.87 -14.53 -16.40
CA GLU A 442 -9.02 -13.64 -16.54
C GLU A 442 -10.30 -14.24 -15.95
N ASP A 443 -10.58 -15.52 -16.20
CA ASP A 443 -11.73 -16.24 -15.67
C ASP A 443 -11.70 -16.31 -14.13
N ALA A 444 -10.50 -16.21 -13.53
CA ALA A 444 -10.26 -16.13 -12.10
C ALA A 444 -10.15 -14.68 -11.58
N ASP A 445 -10.44 -13.68 -12.42
CA ASP A 445 -10.33 -12.24 -12.14
C ASP A 445 -8.94 -11.78 -11.68
N VAL A 446 -7.89 -12.44 -12.18
CA VAL A 446 -6.50 -12.13 -11.87
C VAL A 446 -5.93 -11.16 -12.91
N PRO A 447 -5.55 -9.93 -12.53
CA PRO A 447 -4.86 -9.01 -13.43
C PRO A 447 -3.41 -9.44 -13.65
N VAL A 448 -2.89 -9.22 -14.86
CA VAL A 448 -1.55 -9.69 -15.25
C VAL A 448 -0.71 -8.57 -15.83
N LEU A 449 0.46 -8.32 -15.25
CA LEU A 449 1.54 -7.57 -15.90
C LEU A 449 2.11 -8.44 -17.03
N TRP A 450 1.57 -8.26 -18.24
CA TRP A 450 1.91 -9.07 -19.41
C TRP A 450 3.11 -8.48 -20.14
N ARG A 451 4.23 -9.20 -20.11
CA ARG A 451 5.53 -8.76 -20.63
C ARG A 451 6.05 -9.65 -21.77
N PRO A 452 5.39 -9.68 -22.94
CA PRO A 452 5.80 -10.49 -24.08
C PRO A 452 6.97 -9.83 -24.83
N LEU A 453 7.64 -10.61 -25.69
CA LEU A 453 8.63 -10.10 -26.67
C LEU A 453 9.75 -9.23 -26.06
N HIS A 454 10.08 -9.46 -24.78
CA HIS A 454 11.08 -8.71 -24.01
C HIS A 454 12.48 -8.70 -24.66
N GLU A 455 13.27 -7.67 -24.32
CA GLU A 455 14.66 -7.47 -24.77
C GLU A 455 14.89 -7.47 -26.29
N ALA A 456 13.88 -7.12 -27.09
CA ALA A 456 13.92 -7.28 -28.53
C ALA A 456 15.12 -6.57 -29.20
N SER A 457 15.47 -5.37 -28.71
CA SER A 457 16.57 -4.58 -29.28
C SER A 457 17.96 -5.21 -29.13
N GLY A 458 18.12 -6.17 -28.22
CA GLY A 458 19.34 -6.95 -28.08
C GLY A 458 19.61 -7.89 -29.27
N GLY A 459 18.55 -8.28 -30.00
CA GLY A 459 18.63 -9.16 -31.18
C GLY A 459 19.02 -10.62 -30.89
N TRP A 460 19.29 -10.98 -29.63
CA TRP A 460 19.61 -12.35 -29.24
C TRP A 460 18.40 -13.27 -29.23
N PHE A 461 17.18 -12.73 -29.14
CA PHE A 461 15.93 -13.47 -29.35
C PHE A 461 15.41 -13.34 -30.78
N TRP A 462 14.73 -14.38 -31.27
CA TRP A 462 14.36 -14.44 -32.69
C TRP A 462 13.37 -13.36 -33.12
N TRP A 463 12.54 -12.85 -32.19
CA TRP A 463 11.62 -11.73 -32.46
C TRP A 463 12.36 -10.41 -32.65
N GLY A 464 13.60 -10.29 -32.16
CA GLY A 464 14.44 -9.10 -32.29
C GLY A 464 15.43 -9.12 -33.44
N ASN A 465 15.64 -10.25 -34.15
CA ASN A 465 16.76 -10.34 -35.11
C ASN A 465 16.45 -9.86 -36.54
N HIS A 466 15.22 -9.40 -36.80
CA HIS A 466 14.77 -8.87 -38.10
C HIS A 466 14.50 -7.36 -38.08
N GLY A 467 14.96 -6.66 -37.03
CA GLY A 467 14.86 -5.21 -36.89
C GLY A 467 13.55 -4.72 -36.26
N ALA A 468 13.54 -3.45 -35.87
CA ALA A 468 12.47 -2.83 -35.08
C ALA A 468 11.09 -2.89 -35.75
N ASP A 469 11.00 -2.72 -37.07
CA ASP A 469 9.71 -2.75 -37.79
C ASP A 469 9.02 -4.11 -37.68
N ALA A 470 9.76 -5.22 -37.83
CA ALA A 470 9.19 -6.56 -37.70
C ALA A 470 8.73 -6.87 -36.26
N LEU A 471 9.44 -6.34 -35.27
CA LEU A 471 9.02 -6.43 -33.87
C LEU A 471 7.73 -5.66 -33.63
N LYS A 472 7.62 -4.40 -34.07
CA LYS A 472 6.41 -3.60 -33.89
C LYS A 472 5.19 -4.23 -34.57
N ASP A 473 5.37 -4.76 -35.79
CA ASP A 473 4.31 -5.50 -36.49
C ASP A 473 3.87 -6.76 -35.70
N LEU A 474 4.82 -7.48 -35.08
CA LEU A 474 4.49 -8.64 -34.23
C LEU A 474 3.83 -8.25 -32.91
N TRP A 475 4.24 -7.15 -32.29
CA TRP A 475 3.65 -6.61 -31.06
C TRP A 475 2.18 -6.26 -31.29
N VAL A 476 1.89 -5.46 -32.32
CA VAL A 476 0.53 -5.06 -32.67
C VAL A 476 -0.31 -6.29 -33.06
N LEU A 477 0.27 -7.25 -33.79
CA LEU A 477 -0.41 -8.51 -34.08
C LEU A 477 -0.80 -9.27 -32.81
N MET A 478 0.11 -9.36 -31.84
CA MET A 478 -0.15 -10.05 -30.57
C MET A 478 -1.21 -9.31 -29.75
N TYR A 479 -1.12 -7.98 -29.65
CA TYR A 479 -2.11 -7.13 -29.00
C TYR A 479 -3.50 -7.34 -29.59
N ASP A 480 -3.65 -7.18 -30.92
CA ASP A 480 -4.93 -7.37 -31.61
C ASP A 480 -5.45 -8.80 -31.43
N ARG A 481 -4.57 -9.80 -31.45
CA ARG A 481 -4.97 -11.20 -31.31
C ARG A 481 -5.43 -11.51 -29.88
N MET A 482 -4.74 -11.04 -28.86
CA MET A 482 -5.05 -11.31 -27.45
C MET A 482 -6.22 -10.45 -26.95
N THR A 483 -6.12 -9.13 -27.09
CA THR A 483 -7.11 -8.19 -26.54
C THR A 483 -8.35 -8.10 -27.42
N THR A 484 -8.23 -7.94 -28.74
CA THR A 484 -9.42 -7.76 -29.60
C THR A 484 -10.06 -9.08 -30.02
N HIS A 485 -9.28 -10.10 -30.40
CA HIS A 485 -9.84 -11.36 -30.92
C HIS A 485 -10.22 -12.35 -29.82
N HIS A 486 -9.37 -12.55 -28.81
CA HIS A 486 -9.68 -13.42 -27.66
C HIS A 486 -10.45 -12.69 -26.56
N GLY A 487 -10.42 -11.35 -26.53
CA GLY A 487 -11.18 -10.58 -25.53
C GLY A 487 -10.50 -10.56 -24.16
N LEU A 488 -9.17 -10.72 -24.11
CA LEU A 488 -8.42 -10.67 -22.86
C LEU A 488 -8.29 -9.23 -22.39
N ASP A 489 -9.09 -8.91 -21.37
CA ASP A 489 -9.25 -7.61 -20.75
C ASP A 489 -8.50 -7.48 -19.41
N ASN A 490 -7.92 -8.57 -18.88
CA ASN A 490 -7.14 -8.57 -17.63
C ASN A 490 -5.64 -8.23 -17.80
N LEU A 491 -5.19 -7.90 -19.02
CA LEU A 491 -3.76 -7.70 -19.34
C LEU A 491 -3.34 -6.23 -19.24
N ILE A 492 -2.23 -5.99 -18.53
CA ILE A 492 -1.49 -4.72 -18.50
C ILE A 492 -0.21 -4.92 -19.32
N TRP A 493 -0.07 -4.25 -20.46
CA TRP A 493 0.97 -4.47 -21.45
C TRP A 493 2.29 -3.78 -21.08
N VAL A 494 3.33 -4.58 -20.83
CA VAL A 494 4.65 -4.11 -20.40
C VAL A 494 5.69 -4.31 -21.50
N PHE A 495 6.19 -3.21 -22.08
CA PHE A 495 7.23 -3.23 -23.11
C PHE A 495 8.62 -2.99 -22.51
N THR A 496 9.60 -3.85 -22.76
CA THR A 496 10.94 -3.70 -22.18
C THR A 496 12.02 -3.30 -23.18
N HIS A 497 12.85 -2.35 -22.74
CA HIS A 497 14.15 -2.08 -23.34
C HIS A 497 15.27 -2.88 -22.66
N THR A 498 16.39 -3.02 -23.35
CA THR A 498 17.67 -3.46 -22.80
C THR A 498 18.74 -2.41 -23.14
N HIS A 499 20.03 -2.74 -23.01
CA HIS A 499 21.15 -1.82 -23.19
C HIS A 499 21.04 -0.91 -24.42
N GLY A 500 21.36 0.37 -24.22
CA GLY A 500 21.35 1.40 -25.27
C GLY A 500 19.98 2.02 -25.56
N LEU A 501 18.89 1.48 -24.99
CA LEU A 501 17.54 2.05 -25.02
C LEU A 501 17.13 2.63 -26.40
N PRO A 502 17.25 1.88 -27.53
CA PRO A 502 16.94 2.43 -28.83
C PRO A 502 15.42 2.70 -28.97
N GLU A 503 15.05 3.94 -29.30
CA GLU A 503 13.66 4.41 -29.35
C GLU A 503 12.85 3.81 -30.50
N ASP A 504 13.49 3.46 -31.62
CA ASP A 504 12.83 2.96 -32.83
C ASP A 504 12.07 1.63 -32.67
N TRP A 505 12.29 0.96 -31.54
CA TRP A 505 11.67 -0.30 -31.12
C TRP A 505 10.35 -0.13 -30.37
N TYR A 506 10.04 1.07 -29.88
CA TYR A 506 8.82 1.32 -29.12
C TYR A 506 7.56 1.08 -29.98
N PRO A 507 6.62 0.20 -29.57
CA PRO A 507 5.42 -0.12 -30.35
C PRO A 507 4.43 1.05 -30.50
N GLY A 508 4.46 2.01 -29.58
CA GLY A 508 3.57 3.17 -29.55
C GLY A 508 2.64 3.18 -28.33
N ASP A 509 2.18 4.37 -27.95
CA ASP A 509 1.42 4.61 -26.71
C ASP A 509 0.08 3.86 -26.65
N ASP A 510 -0.50 3.54 -27.81
CA ASP A 510 -1.79 2.84 -27.94
C ASP A 510 -1.70 1.33 -27.64
N TYR A 511 -0.48 0.79 -27.46
CA TYR A 511 -0.24 -0.65 -27.33
C TYR A 511 0.60 -1.02 -26.10
N VAL A 512 0.93 -0.06 -25.25
CA VAL A 512 1.82 -0.24 -24.09
C VAL A 512 1.27 0.53 -22.89
N ASP A 513 1.13 -0.14 -21.75
CA ASP A 513 0.74 0.48 -20.47
C ASP A 513 1.97 0.93 -19.67
N ILE A 514 3.01 0.08 -19.61
CA ILE A 514 4.22 0.29 -18.79
C ILE A 514 5.47 0.10 -19.66
N VAL A 515 6.46 0.99 -19.48
CA VAL A 515 7.78 0.89 -20.10
C VAL A 515 8.77 0.31 -19.09
N GLY A 516 9.47 -0.75 -19.48
CA GLY A 516 10.40 -1.48 -18.64
C GLY A 516 11.85 -1.39 -19.11
N PHE A 517 12.77 -1.67 -18.19
CA PHE A 517 14.18 -1.92 -18.48
C PHE A 517 14.61 -3.26 -17.87
N ASP A 518 15.23 -4.10 -18.70
CA ASP A 518 15.87 -5.34 -18.26
C ASP A 518 17.38 -5.10 -18.13
N GLY A 519 17.85 -5.00 -16.89
CA GLY A 519 19.18 -4.47 -16.54
C GLY A 519 20.00 -5.43 -15.68
N TYR A 520 21.16 -5.85 -16.18
CA TYR A 520 22.11 -6.69 -15.42
C TYR A 520 23.46 -5.96 -15.30
N ALA A 521 23.88 -5.68 -14.06
CA ALA A 521 25.14 -4.98 -13.77
C ALA A 521 26.39 -5.82 -14.09
N ASP A 522 27.57 -5.19 -14.05
CA ASP A 522 28.87 -5.90 -14.01
C ASP A 522 29.68 -5.40 -12.79
N PRO A 523 29.90 -6.22 -11.74
CA PRO A 523 29.53 -7.63 -11.64
C PRO A 523 28.01 -7.84 -11.62
N ARG A 524 27.56 -8.98 -12.16
CA ARG A 524 26.13 -9.35 -12.30
C ARG A 524 25.32 -9.42 -11.01
N ASN A 525 25.98 -9.36 -9.85
CA ASN A 525 25.33 -9.36 -8.55
C ASN A 525 25.67 -8.10 -7.72
N ASP A 526 25.47 -6.92 -8.29
CA ASP A 526 25.77 -5.63 -7.63
C ASP A 526 24.49 -4.95 -7.16
N SER A 527 24.23 -4.98 -5.85
CA SER A 527 23.05 -4.32 -5.24
C SER A 527 23.14 -2.79 -5.24
N SER A 528 24.31 -2.22 -5.57
CA SER A 528 24.48 -0.76 -5.72
C SER A 528 24.14 -0.26 -7.12
N ALA A 529 23.85 -1.15 -8.06
CA ALA A 529 23.45 -0.78 -9.42
C ALA A 529 22.01 -0.23 -9.43
N THR A 530 21.90 1.09 -9.58
CA THR A 530 20.61 1.79 -9.57
C THR A 530 19.97 1.92 -10.95
N PHE A 531 20.77 1.76 -12.02
CA PHE A 531 20.38 2.02 -13.42
C PHE A 531 19.77 3.43 -13.62
N SER A 532 20.28 4.43 -12.87
CA SER A 532 19.69 5.77 -12.85
C SER A 532 19.76 6.51 -14.19
N GLN A 533 20.76 6.23 -15.02
CA GLN A 533 20.84 6.80 -16.38
C GLN A 533 19.76 6.23 -17.28
N GLU A 534 19.53 4.93 -17.22
CA GLU A 534 18.48 4.27 -17.98
C GLU A 534 17.10 4.73 -17.52
N TYR A 535 16.89 4.83 -16.21
CA TYR A 535 15.68 5.42 -15.65
C TYR A 535 15.46 6.85 -16.16
N ALA A 536 16.48 7.72 -16.06
CA ALA A 536 16.38 9.12 -16.49
C ALA A 536 16.05 9.23 -17.98
N THR A 537 16.66 8.39 -18.82
CA THR A 537 16.40 8.34 -20.27
C THR A 537 14.95 7.95 -20.56
N LEU A 538 14.44 6.90 -19.90
CA LEU A 538 13.05 6.47 -20.07
C LEU A 538 12.06 7.50 -19.52
N LYS A 539 12.42 8.16 -18.41
CA LYS A 539 11.63 9.22 -17.79
C LYS A 539 11.48 10.39 -18.74
N ASP A 540 12.57 10.88 -19.31
CA ASP A 540 12.52 11.98 -20.28
C ASP A 540 11.52 11.67 -21.43
N ARG A 541 11.59 10.45 -21.97
CA ARG A 541 10.72 10.01 -23.08
C ARG A 541 9.26 9.83 -22.70
N HIS A 542 8.94 9.35 -21.50
CA HIS A 542 7.60 8.89 -21.13
C HIS A 542 6.99 9.52 -19.86
N ASP A 543 7.61 10.55 -19.28
CA ASP A 543 7.14 11.19 -18.02
C ASP A 543 5.66 11.60 -18.07
N GLY A 544 4.90 11.24 -17.04
CA GLY A 544 3.46 11.51 -16.96
C GLY A 544 2.60 10.77 -18.00
N GLN A 545 3.18 9.92 -18.85
CA GLN A 545 2.46 9.15 -19.86
C GLN A 545 2.45 7.65 -19.56
N LYS A 546 3.58 7.10 -19.10
CA LYS A 546 3.75 5.68 -18.78
C LYS A 546 4.52 5.52 -17.49
N LEU A 547 4.19 4.47 -16.74
CA LEU A 547 5.03 4.02 -15.64
C LEU A 547 6.35 3.47 -16.18
N ILE A 548 7.42 3.61 -15.38
CA ILE A 548 8.76 3.15 -15.73
C ILE A 548 9.22 2.14 -14.68
N ALA A 549 9.54 0.92 -15.09
CA ALA A 549 9.85 -0.19 -14.19
C ALA A 549 11.17 -0.88 -14.51
N LEU A 550 11.82 -1.45 -13.49
CA LEU A 550 13.00 -2.30 -13.63
C LEU A 550 12.51 -3.75 -13.76
N THR A 551 12.12 -4.12 -14.98
CA THR A 551 11.36 -5.34 -15.26
C THR A 551 12.16 -6.63 -15.16
N GLU A 552 13.49 -6.54 -15.17
CA GLU A 552 14.41 -7.60 -14.75
C GLU A 552 15.69 -7.02 -14.17
N THR A 553 16.21 -7.64 -13.09
CA THR A 553 17.54 -7.37 -12.55
C THR A 553 18.21 -8.61 -11.98
N GLY A 554 19.55 -8.65 -12.01
CA GLY A 554 20.34 -9.77 -11.51
C GLY A 554 20.39 -9.89 -9.97
N THR A 555 20.22 -8.77 -9.25
CA THR A 555 20.30 -8.68 -7.78
C THR A 555 19.07 -8.01 -7.24
N ILE A 556 18.66 -8.41 -6.03
CA ILE A 556 17.70 -7.66 -5.24
C ILE A 556 18.29 -6.26 -4.99
N PRO A 557 17.74 -5.20 -5.61
CA PRO A 557 18.35 -3.89 -5.55
C PRO A 557 18.15 -3.24 -4.18
N ASN A 558 19.01 -2.30 -3.84
CA ASN A 558 18.81 -1.41 -2.71
C ASN A 558 17.96 -0.21 -3.14
N VAL A 559 16.68 -0.17 -2.74
CA VAL A 559 15.72 0.86 -3.19
C VAL A 559 16.07 2.24 -2.64
N GLU A 560 16.55 2.34 -1.40
CA GLU A 560 17.03 3.61 -0.84
C GLU A 560 18.17 4.21 -1.70
N THR A 561 19.07 3.36 -2.19
CA THR A 561 20.16 3.76 -3.11
C THR A 561 19.61 4.22 -4.46
N MET A 562 18.58 3.53 -4.99
CA MET A 562 17.90 3.93 -6.22
C MET A 562 17.25 5.32 -6.08
N HIS A 563 16.46 5.54 -5.03
CA HIS A 563 15.82 6.83 -4.76
C HIS A 563 16.85 7.92 -4.51
N GLY A 564 17.93 7.61 -3.79
CA GLY A 564 19.07 8.51 -3.59
C GLY A 564 19.79 8.91 -4.89
N ALA A 565 19.73 8.04 -5.92
CA ALA A 565 20.21 8.31 -7.28
C ALA A 565 19.12 8.87 -8.22
N ASN A 566 17.96 9.26 -7.69
CA ASN A 566 16.78 9.73 -8.42
C ASN A 566 16.24 8.72 -9.45
N ALA A 567 16.37 7.44 -9.17
CA ALA A 567 15.84 6.33 -9.96
C ALA A 567 14.56 5.79 -9.30
N TRP A 568 13.41 6.41 -9.59
CA TRP A 568 12.11 6.05 -9.02
C TRP A 568 11.41 4.98 -9.85
N TRP A 569 12.01 3.79 -9.95
CA TRP A 569 11.39 2.65 -10.63
C TRP A 569 10.04 2.32 -9.96
N SER A 570 8.96 2.13 -10.74
CA SER A 570 7.62 1.77 -10.22
C SER A 570 7.66 0.44 -9.48
N PHE A 571 8.34 -0.54 -10.06
CA PHE A 571 8.64 -1.82 -9.43
C PHE A 571 9.97 -2.36 -9.94
N PHE A 572 10.57 -3.28 -9.18
CA PHE A 572 11.67 -4.12 -9.66
C PHE A 572 11.26 -5.58 -9.70
N ILE A 573 11.82 -6.37 -10.62
CA ILE A 573 11.67 -7.84 -10.60
C ILE A 573 13.04 -8.48 -10.67
N THR A 574 13.44 -9.17 -9.60
CA THR A 574 14.72 -9.88 -9.56
C THR A 574 14.62 -11.20 -10.32
N TRP A 575 15.63 -11.54 -11.11
CA TRP A 575 15.69 -12.80 -11.84
C TRP A 575 15.83 -14.02 -10.90
N ASN A 576 15.43 -15.21 -11.37
CA ASN A 576 15.52 -16.42 -10.57
C ASN A 576 16.97 -16.86 -10.34
N SER A 577 17.20 -17.63 -9.27
CA SER A 577 18.51 -18.23 -9.01
C SER A 577 18.89 -19.25 -10.11
N GLU A 578 20.11 -19.16 -10.64
CA GLU A 578 20.62 -20.10 -11.66
C GLU A 578 21.17 -21.39 -11.02
N VAL A 579 20.30 -22.21 -10.43
CA VAL A 579 20.69 -23.40 -9.65
C VAL A 579 21.48 -24.46 -10.43
N TRP A 580 21.51 -24.38 -11.77
CA TRP A 580 22.32 -25.23 -12.63
C TRP A 580 23.79 -24.80 -12.72
N ASP A 581 24.11 -23.57 -12.32
CA ASP A 581 25.46 -23.04 -12.26
C ASP A 581 25.82 -22.65 -10.82
N SER A 582 26.61 -23.50 -10.18
CA SER A 582 27.10 -23.26 -8.81
C SER A 582 27.99 -22.03 -8.64
N SER A 583 28.44 -21.42 -9.75
CA SER A 583 29.20 -20.17 -9.75
C SER A 583 28.34 -18.94 -9.98
N SER A 584 27.06 -19.11 -10.30
CA SER A 584 26.13 -18.00 -10.44
C SER A 584 25.86 -17.34 -9.10
N VAL A 585 25.72 -16.02 -9.18
CA VAL A 585 25.43 -15.12 -8.07
C VAL A 585 24.12 -14.36 -8.34
N ILE A 586 23.33 -14.76 -9.34
CA ILE A 586 22.07 -14.10 -9.69
C ILE A 586 20.95 -14.58 -8.76
N GLY A 587 20.01 -13.68 -8.47
CA GLY A 587 18.81 -13.96 -7.70
C GLY A 587 19.07 -14.21 -6.21
N PRO A 588 18.05 -14.68 -5.46
CA PRO A 588 18.14 -14.87 -4.01
C PRO A 588 19.27 -15.80 -3.55
N GLN A 589 19.73 -16.74 -4.39
CA GLN A 589 20.86 -17.63 -4.07
C GLN A 589 22.18 -16.86 -3.92
N GLY A 590 22.39 -15.81 -4.70
CA GLY A 590 23.61 -15.01 -4.67
C GLY A 590 23.56 -13.85 -3.68
N ALA A 591 22.37 -13.49 -3.18
CA ALA A 591 22.18 -12.43 -2.20
C ALA A 591 22.54 -12.89 -0.78
N ASN A 592 23.07 -11.97 0.03
CA ASN A 592 23.27 -12.18 1.45
C ASN A 592 21.91 -12.01 2.16
N SER A 593 21.49 -12.98 2.98
CA SER A 593 20.19 -12.92 3.65
C SER A 593 20.00 -11.69 4.54
N THR A 594 21.08 -11.16 5.13
CA THR A 594 21.01 -9.93 5.95
C THR A 594 20.75 -8.71 5.07
N ASP A 595 21.30 -8.70 3.86
CA ASP A 595 21.10 -7.61 2.91
C ASP A 595 19.67 -7.70 2.33
N VAL A 596 19.16 -8.91 2.08
CA VAL A 596 17.76 -9.11 1.66
C VAL A 596 16.78 -8.58 2.72
N ASP A 597 16.96 -8.99 3.98
CA ASP A 597 16.18 -8.49 5.12
C ASP A 597 16.23 -6.96 5.20
N THR A 598 17.45 -6.39 5.13
CA THR A 598 17.63 -4.93 5.17
C THR A 598 16.94 -4.23 4.01
N PHE A 599 17.04 -4.74 2.78
CA PHE A 599 16.49 -4.07 1.60
C PHE A 599 14.96 -4.18 1.53
N TYR A 600 14.37 -5.28 2.00
CA TYR A 600 12.91 -5.42 2.07
C TYR A 600 12.29 -4.55 3.17
N ALA A 601 13.01 -4.30 4.26
CA ALA A 601 12.56 -3.46 5.37
C ALA A 601 12.77 -1.94 5.15
N GLN A 602 13.27 -1.51 3.99
CA GLN A 602 13.52 -0.09 3.71
C GLN A 602 12.22 0.70 3.52
N ASP A 603 12.18 1.92 4.05
CA ASP A 603 11.13 2.90 3.73
C ASP A 603 11.09 3.12 2.21
N GLY A 604 9.88 3.13 1.63
CA GLY A 604 9.69 3.28 0.18
C GLY A 604 9.73 1.97 -0.61
N VAL A 605 9.78 0.81 0.06
CA VAL A 605 9.54 -0.50 -0.56
C VAL A 605 8.11 -0.94 -0.26
N ILE A 606 7.40 -1.43 -1.28
CA ILE A 606 6.07 -2.03 -1.13
C ILE A 606 6.23 -3.55 -1.26
N ASN A 607 5.93 -4.24 -0.17
CA ASN A 607 5.97 -5.70 -0.06
C ASN A 607 4.57 -6.29 -0.14
N LEU A 608 4.47 -7.62 -0.09
CA LEU A 608 3.20 -8.33 -0.21
C LEU A 608 2.15 -7.86 0.81
N ALA A 609 2.57 -7.57 2.04
CA ALA A 609 1.67 -7.13 3.11
C ALA A 609 1.04 -5.75 2.85
N ASP A 610 1.65 -4.95 1.97
CA ASP A 610 1.22 -3.60 1.62
C ASP A 610 0.26 -3.56 0.42
N ILE A 611 0.05 -4.69 -0.26
CA ILE A 611 -0.87 -4.77 -1.41
C ILE A 611 -2.33 -4.64 -0.93
N PRO A 612 -3.10 -3.67 -1.45
CA PRO A 612 -4.52 -3.52 -1.13
C PRO A 612 -5.31 -4.79 -1.45
N GLY A 613 -6.25 -5.14 -0.57
CA GLY A 613 -6.94 -6.42 -0.66
C GLY A 613 -6.08 -7.62 -0.28
N GLY A 614 -4.86 -7.41 0.25
CA GLY A 614 -4.06 -8.43 0.93
C GLY A 614 -4.82 -8.95 2.14
N ARG A 615 -5.71 -9.94 1.92
CA ARG A 615 -6.55 -10.45 2.99
C ARG A 615 -5.65 -11.25 3.93
N ALA A 616 -5.54 -10.80 5.17
CA ALA A 616 -4.90 -11.58 6.21
C ALA A 616 -5.57 -12.96 6.26
N LYS A 617 -4.79 -14.02 6.05
CA LYS A 617 -5.30 -15.38 6.25
C LYS A 617 -5.72 -15.53 7.69
N THR A 618 -6.89 -16.14 7.88
CA THR A 618 -7.29 -16.61 9.19
C THR A 618 -6.46 -17.84 9.51
N GLU A 619 -5.53 -17.67 10.44
CA GLU A 619 -4.70 -18.74 11.00
C GLU A 619 -5.38 -19.41 12.19
N ALA A 620 -4.86 -20.56 12.61
CA ALA A 620 -5.36 -21.25 13.79
C ALA A 620 -5.20 -20.38 15.05
N GLY A 621 -6.29 -20.14 15.77
CA GLY A 621 -6.32 -19.27 16.94
C GLY A 621 -7.71 -18.73 17.25
N ILE A 622 -7.78 -17.89 18.29
CA ILE A 622 -8.99 -17.16 18.64
C ILE A 622 -9.20 -16.05 17.60
N PHE A 623 -10.35 -16.09 16.93
CA PHE A 623 -10.83 -15.04 16.06
C PHE A 623 -11.53 -13.94 16.86
N ASP A 624 -12.38 -14.32 17.81
CA ASP A 624 -13.06 -13.39 18.70
C ASP A 624 -13.33 -14.04 20.06
N ASN A 625 -13.00 -13.31 21.13
CA ASN A 625 -13.28 -13.68 22.52
C ASN A 625 -14.02 -12.57 23.27
N PHE A 626 -14.46 -11.51 22.58
CA PHE A 626 -15.27 -10.43 23.14
C PHE A 626 -14.66 -9.69 24.34
N GLU A 627 -13.34 -9.82 24.55
CA GLU A 627 -12.65 -9.17 25.65
C GLU A 627 -12.32 -7.71 25.33
N ILE A 628 -12.56 -6.83 26.29
CA ILE A 628 -12.12 -5.44 26.21
C ILE A 628 -10.61 -5.39 26.46
N SER A 629 -9.89 -4.64 25.63
CA SER A 629 -8.42 -4.54 25.69
C SER A 629 -7.92 -4.10 27.07
N SER A 630 -6.93 -4.83 27.60
CA SER A 630 -6.20 -4.41 28.80
C SER A 630 -5.16 -3.34 28.53
N ALA A 631 -5.05 -2.83 27.30
CA ALA A 631 -4.06 -1.84 26.86
C ALA A 631 -2.60 -2.23 27.18
N GLY A 632 -2.29 -3.52 27.09
CA GLY A 632 -0.94 -4.06 27.34
C GLY A 632 -0.54 -4.09 28.82
N PHE A 633 -1.47 -3.83 29.74
CA PHE A 633 -1.19 -3.98 31.16
C PHE A 633 -1.02 -5.44 31.56
N GLU A 634 -0.16 -5.66 32.55
CA GLU A 634 0.05 -6.93 33.23
C GLU A 634 -0.21 -6.79 34.74
N GLY A 635 -0.75 -7.86 35.33
CA GLY A 635 -0.92 -8.00 36.77
C GLY A 635 0.20 -8.82 37.39
N GLN A 636 0.72 -8.38 38.54
CA GLN A 636 1.82 -9.04 39.22
C GLN A 636 1.59 -9.12 40.73
N ILE A 637 2.10 -10.19 41.34
CA ILE A 637 2.27 -10.33 42.78
C ILE A 637 3.75 -10.24 43.10
N ASN A 638 4.13 -9.30 43.96
CA ASN A 638 5.51 -9.08 44.40
C ASN A 638 6.49 -8.92 43.22
N TRP A 639 6.10 -8.16 42.19
CA TRP A 639 6.85 -7.92 40.95
C TRP A 639 7.10 -9.16 40.08
N SER A 640 6.27 -10.19 40.24
CA SER A 640 6.27 -11.39 39.39
C SER A 640 4.94 -11.50 38.66
N PRO A 641 4.93 -11.62 37.32
CA PRO A 641 3.72 -11.81 36.53
C PRO A 641 2.85 -12.93 37.08
N SER A 642 1.55 -12.68 37.19
CA SER A 642 0.60 -13.67 37.67
C SER A 642 -0.78 -13.41 37.05
N PRO A 643 -1.46 -14.44 36.48
CA PRO A 643 -2.74 -14.26 35.80
C PRO A 643 -3.85 -13.68 36.68
N GLY A 644 -4.90 -13.14 36.05
CA GLY A 644 -6.09 -12.61 36.74
C GLY A 644 -6.43 -11.16 36.41
N LEU A 645 -5.78 -10.58 35.40
CA LEU A 645 -6.12 -9.27 34.87
C LEU A 645 -7.23 -9.42 33.83
N SER A 646 -8.23 -8.54 33.89
CA SER A 646 -9.43 -8.51 33.03
C SER A 646 -10.02 -7.10 33.04
N VAL A 647 -10.96 -6.79 32.15
CA VAL A 647 -11.73 -5.54 32.20
C VAL A 647 -13.16 -5.85 32.66
N MET A 648 -13.62 -5.18 33.71
CA MET A 648 -14.86 -5.51 34.42
C MET A 648 -15.70 -4.27 34.73
N SER A 649 -17.02 -4.46 34.88
CA SER A 649 -17.98 -3.40 35.20
C SER A 649 -18.29 -3.24 36.70
N ASP A 650 -17.57 -3.97 37.56
CA ASP A 650 -17.78 -3.95 39.02
C ASP A 650 -17.49 -2.59 39.67
N TRP A 651 -16.53 -1.86 39.10
CA TRP A 651 -16.16 -0.50 39.49
C TRP A 651 -15.59 0.22 38.27
N ALA A 652 -15.89 1.52 38.16
CA ALA A 652 -15.24 2.44 37.22
C ALA A 652 -15.25 3.84 37.85
N ALA A 653 -14.20 4.62 37.61
CA ALA A 653 -14.14 6.03 37.95
C ALA A 653 -14.76 6.92 36.86
N SER A 654 -14.64 6.50 35.61
CA SER A 654 -15.29 7.06 34.43
C SER A 654 -15.84 5.91 33.58
N GLY A 655 -16.90 6.14 32.79
CA GLY A 655 -17.41 5.09 31.92
C GLY A 655 -18.16 3.96 32.65
N ALA A 656 -18.17 2.76 32.04
CA ALA A 656 -18.83 1.57 32.53
C ALA A 656 -17.85 0.47 33.01
N TYR A 657 -16.59 0.50 32.59
CA TYR A 657 -15.61 -0.55 32.81
C TYR A 657 -14.32 -0.02 33.43
N SER A 658 -13.53 -0.91 34.03
CA SER A 658 -12.15 -0.61 34.42
C SER A 658 -11.26 -1.83 34.37
N LEU A 659 -9.94 -1.59 34.27
CA LEU A 659 -8.95 -2.64 34.40
C LEU A 659 -8.99 -3.20 35.82
N THR A 660 -9.25 -4.50 35.93
CA THR A 660 -9.44 -5.22 37.18
C THR A 660 -8.46 -6.37 37.32
N TYR A 661 -7.74 -6.41 38.43
CA TYR A 661 -6.91 -7.54 38.83
C TYR A 661 -7.57 -8.30 39.99
N SER A 662 -8.08 -9.50 39.72
CA SER A 662 -8.82 -10.34 40.68
C SER A 662 -7.96 -11.46 41.25
N LYS A 663 -7.94 -11.61 42.58
CA LYS A 663 -7.07 -12.57 43.27
C LYS A 663 -7.66 -13.20 44.54
N ASP A 664 -7.43 -14.50 44.70
CA ASP A 664 -7.42 -15.17 46.00
C ASP A 664 -6.05 -14.98 46.65
N LEU A 665 -5.90 -13.92 47.44
CA LEU A 665 -4.65 -13.61 48.13
C LEU A 665 -4.28 -14.66 49.18
N SER A 666 -5.26 -15.41 49.70
CA SER A 666 -5.00 -16.48 50.66
C SER A 666 -4.24 -17.66 50.02
N ALA A 667 -4.31 -17.79 48.70
CA ALA A 667 -3.58 -18.75 47.89
C ALA A 667 -2.19 -18.24 47.43
N GLU A 668 -1.93 -16.93 47.52
CA GLU A 668 -0.69 -16.30 47.03
C GLU A 668 0.37 -16.22 48.15
N ALA A 669 1.38 -17.09 48.07
CA ALA A 669 2.36 -17.25 49.14
C ALA A 669 3.22 -16.00 49.36
N GLY A 670 2.98 -15.30 50.48
CA GLY A 670 3.76 -14.12 50.86
C GLY A 670 3.43 -12.87 50.06
N ALA A 671 2.24 -12.79 49.47
CA ALA A 671 1.75 -11.59 48.78
C ALA A 671 1.84 -10.37 49.72
N ASN A 672 2.66 -9.39 49.35
CA ASN A 672 2.84 -8.14 50.09
C ASN A 672 2.78 -6.90 49.19
N GLY A 673 2.85 -7.08 47.87
CA GLY A 673 2.58 -6.03 46.89
C GLY A 673 1.84 -6.59 45.68
N VAL A 674 0.85 -5.83 45.21
CA VAL A 674 0.17 -6.03 43.93
C VAL A 674 0.64 -4.94 42.99
N ILE A 675 1.01 -5.30 41.76
CA ILE A 675 1.44 -4.35 40.73
C ILE A 675 0.54 -4.54 39.51
N MET A 676 0.08 -3.43 38.94
CA MET A 676 -0.61 -3.38 37.65
C MET A 676 0.16 -2.39 36.79
N GLN A 677 0.79 -2.84 35.70
CA GLN A 677 1.76 -2.02 34.96
C GLN A 677 1.78 -2.30 33.47
N THR A 678 2.29 -1.36 32.69
CA THR A 678 2.52 -1.51 31.25
C THR A 678 3.85 -0.89 30.82
N TYR A 679 4.39 -1.37 29.69
CA TYR A 679 5.58 -0.85 29.00
C TYR A 679 5.27 -0.70 27.51
N PRO A 680 4.70 0.45 27.09
CA PRO A 680 4.40 0.71 25.69
C PRO A 680 5.66 0.64 24.83
N ALA A 681 5.57 0.01 23.65
CA ALA A 681 6.67 -0.02 22.69
C ALA A 681 7.04 1.42 22.27
N GLY A 682 8.33 1.77 22.32
CA GLY A 682 8.80 3.16 22.09
C GLY A 682 8.59 4.12 23.27
N GLY A 683 7.72 3.79 24.23
CA GLY A 683 7.30 4.66 25.33
C GLY A 683 6.19 5.64 24.92
N ILE A 684 5.87 6.57 25.82
CA ILE A 684 4.86 7.62 25.65
C ILE A 684 5.55 8.99 25.63
N ASP A 685 5.40 9.74 24.55
CA ASP A 685 5.87 11.13 24.47
C ASP A 685 5.09 12.01 25.46
N VAL A 686 5.82 12.63 26.38
CA VAL A 686 5.31 13.55 27.40
C VAL A 686 6.01 14.91 27.36
N SER A 687 6.76 15.21 26.29
CA SER A 687 7.52 16.46 26.14
C SER A 687 6.68 17.75 26.21
N SER A 688 5.38 17.63 25.94
CA SER A 688 4.40 18.73 26.01
C SER A 688 3.40 18.61 27.17
N VAL A 689 3.61 17.65 28.07
CA VAL A 689 2.69 17.26 29.14
C VAL A 689 3.34 17.51 30.50
N ASN A 690 2.55 17.92 31.49
CA ASN A 690 3.07 18.16 32.84
C ASN A 690 2.85 16.98 33.79
N THR A 691 1.75 16.26 33.63
CA THR A 691 1.30 15.24 34.59
C THR A 691 0.81 13.98 33.91
N LEU A 692 1.17 12.82 34.47
CA LEU A 692 0.51 11.54 34.21
C LEU A 692 -0.39 11.25 35.42
N SER A 693 -1.70 11.04 35.19
CA SER A 693 -2.66 10.75 36.24
C SER A 693 -3.52 9.53 35.93
N LEU A 694 -4.07 8.88 36.96
CA LEU A 694 -5.04 7.78 36.82
C LEU A 694 -5.89 7.62 38.08
N ASN A 695 -7.02 6.94 37.93
CA ASN A 695 -7.86 6.53 39.04
C ASN A 695 -7.58 5.10 39.49
N ALA A 696 -7.63 4.86 40.80
CA ALA A 696 -7.37 3.54 41.37
C ALA A 696 -8.31 3.23 42.53
N ASN A 697 -8.68 1.95 42.66
CA ASN A 697 -9.49 1.48 43.79
C ASN A 697 -9.13 0.04 44.15
N ALA A 698 -9.65 -0.45 45.28
CA ALA A 698 -9.58 -1.85 45.62
C ALA A 698 -10.78 -2.26 46.49
N MET A 699 -11.27 -3.48 46.32
CA MET A 699 -12.41 -4.04 47.05
C MET A 699 -12.07 -5.40 47.65
N ASN A 700 -12.72 -5.73 48.76
CA ASN A 700 -12.51 -6.99 49.51
C ASN A 700 -11.05 -7.20 50.00
N VAL A 701 -10.31 -6.11 50.22
CA VAL A 701 -8.86 -6.12 50.53
C VAL A 701 -8.52 -5.64 51.94
N GLY A 702 -9.51 -5.37 52.78
CA GLY A 702 -9.33 -4.83 54.14
C GLY A 702 -9.11 -3.30 54.20
N ASP A 703 -8.91 -2.76 55.40
CA ASP A 703 -9.02 -1.31 55.69
C ASP A 703 -7.69 -0.53 55.65
N SER A 704 -6.54 -1.21 55.48
CA SER A 704 -5.19 -0.59 55.60
C SER A 704 -4.45 -0.43 54.27
N VAL A 705 -5.19 -0.44 53.16
CA VAL A 705 -4.63 -0.43 51.81
C VAL A 705 -4.04 0.93 51.46
N THR A 706 -2.85 0.90 50.87
CA THR A 706 -2.21 2.07 50.26
C THR A 706 -1.90 1.80 48.80
N ILE A 707 -2.11 2.79 47.94
CA ILE A 707 -1.85 2.74 46.50
C ILE A 707 -0.84 3.84 46.15
N LYS A 708 0.11 3.53 45.27
CA LYS A 708 0.99 4.53 44.65
C LYS A 708 1.05 4.34 43.14
N LEU A 709 1.10 5.47 42.43
CA LEU A 709 1.44 5.55 41.01
C LEU A 709 2.96 5.71 40.86
N TRP A 710 3.54 5.00 39.90
CA TRP A 710 4.94 5.13 39.51
C TRP A 710 5.08 5.22 37.99
N ALA A 711 6.19 5.81 37.54
CA ALA A 711 6.56 5.89 36.12
C ALA A 711 8.08 5.73 35.95
N LYS A 712 8.52 5.38 34.74
CA LYS A 712 9.92 5.35 34.32
C LYS A 712 10.16 6.27 33.14
N ASP A 713 11.28 6.98 33.14
CA ASP A 713 11.70 7.75 31.96
C ASP A 713 12.31 6.86 30.86
N GLY A 714 12.62 7.45 29.70
CA GLY A 714 13.26 6.75 28.58
C GLY A 714 14.64 6.12 28.88
N SER A 715 15.29 6.52 29.98
CA SER A 715 16.53 5.91 30.47
C SER A 715 16.30 4.82 31.53
N GLY A 716 15.05 4.55 31.90
CA GLY A 716 14.65 3.58 32.91
C GLY A 716 14.73 4.08 34.36
N VAL A 717 14.86 5.38 34.60
CA VAL A 717 14.89 5.96 35.95
C VAL A 717 13.48 6.04 36.52
N TRP A 718 13.31 5.55 37.76
CA TRP A 718 12.02 5.49 38.45
C TRP A 718 11.60 6.82 39.06
N ARG A 719 10.28 7.06 39.03
CA ARG A 719 9.56 8.15 39.69
C ARG A 719 8.37 7.54 40.45
N ASP A 720 8.07 8.06 41.64
CA ASP A 720 6.89 7.62 42.41
C ASP A 720 6.14 8.80 43.06
N ALA A 721 4.81 8.72 43.08
CA ALA A 721 3.93 9.75 43.63
C ALA A 721 3.75 9.66 45.16
N GLY A 722 4.38 8.69 45.82
CA GLY A 722 4.17 8.35 47.23
C GLY A 722 2.95 7.46 47.46
N ALA A 723 2.99 6.68 48.54
CA ALA A 723 1.88 5.81 48.96
C ALA A 723 0.76 6.64 49.60
N THR A 724 -0.45 6.50 49.06
CA THR A 724 -1.66 7.17 49.53
C THR A 724 -2.65 6.14 50.08
N ALA A 725 -3.23 6.40 51.26
CA ALA A 725 -4.23 5.52 51.85
C ALA A 725 -5.52 5.54 51.04
N LEU A 726 -6.07 4.36 50.74
CA LEU A 726 -7.33 4.22 50.01
C LEU A 726 -8.49 4.86 50.79
N VAL A 727 -9.37 5.56 50.08
CA VAL A 727 -10.60 6.17 50.63
C VAL A 727 -11.84 5.62 49.93
N ALA A 728 -13.01 5.85 50.51
CA ALA A 728 -14.27 5.43 49.91
C ALA A 728 -14.46 6.10 48.54
N GLY A 729 -14.70 5.29 47.50
CA GLY A 729 -14.85 5.75 46.12
C GLY A 729 -13.58 5.66 45.27
N GLY A 730 -12.42 5.36 45.86
CA GLY A 730 -11.14 5.26 45.14
C GLY A 730 -10.24 6.48 45.33
N LEU A 731 -9.17 6.55 44.54
CA LEU A 731 -8.16 7.60 44.53
C LEU A 731 -7.99 8.17 43.12
N ASP A 732 -7.64 9.45 43.03
CA ASP A 732 -7.08 10.08 41.83
C ASP A 732 -5.59 10.35 42.12
N LEU A 733 -4.71 9.73 41.37
CA LEU A 733 -3.26 9.74 41.57
C LEU A 733 -2.59 10.44 40.40
N ALA A 734 -1.61 11.29 40.67
CA ALA A 734 -0.85 12.01 39.64
C ALA A 734 0.64 12.02 39.94
N ILE A 735 1.45 12.02 38.89
CA ILE A 735 2.91 12.16 38.96
C ILE A 735 3.38 13.22 37.96
N ASP A 736 4.34 14.03 38.38
CA ASP A 736 4.95 15.08 37.56
C ASP A 736 5.92 14.46 36.54
N VAL A 737 5.70 14.77 35.27
CA VAL A 737 6.50 14.33 34.11
C VAL A 737 7.05 15.52 33.31
N SER A 738 6.88 16.75 33.80
CA SER A 738 7.25 17.99 33.08
C SER A 738 8.74 18.17 32.79
N ASP A 739 9.61 17.36 33.40
CA ASP A 739 11.06 17.38 33.24
C ASP A 739 11.60 16.22 32.39
N ILE A 740 10.73 15.44 31.75
CA ILE A 740 11.09 14.34 30.84
C ILE A 740 10.30 14.41 29.55
N ASP A 741 10.88 13.83 28.50
CA ASP A 741 10.24 13.78 27.18
C ASP A 741 9.53 12.44 26.92
N ASN A 742 9.88 11.38 27.66
CA ASN A 742 9.35 10.03 27.41
C ASN A 742 9.11 9.25 28.70
N VAL A 743 7.92 8.63 28.82
CA VAL A 743 7.60 7.61 29.81
C VAL A 743 7.72 6.22 29.19
N SER A 744 8.73 5.44 29.57
CA SER A 744 8.96 4.08 29.04
C SER A 744 8.07 3.00 29.68
N GLY A 745 7.45 3.31 30.81
CA GLY A 745 6.51 2.42 31.49
C GLY A 745 5.97 3.03 32.78
N PHE A 746 4.78 2.62 33.19
CA PHE A 746 4.10 3.15 34.37
C PHE A 746 3.13 2.13 34.95
N GLY A 747 2.66 2.38 36.17
CA GLY A 747 1.68 1.52 36.81
C GLY A 747 1.40 1.85 38.27
N LEU A 748 0.65 0.95 38.90
CA LEU A 748 0.32 0.99 40.31
C LEU A 748 1.17 0.01 41.11
N GLN A 749 1.49 0.37 42.35
CA GLN A 749 1.86 -0.58 43.40
C GLN A 749 0.90 -0.41 44.58
N ILE A 750 0.27 -1.51 44.99
CA ILE A 750 -0.75 -1.56 46.03
C ILE A 750 -0.23 -2.46 47.15
N GLU A 751 -0.33 -2.01 48.39
CA GLU A 751 0.20 -2.68 49.58
C GLU A 751 -0.76 -2.53 50.78
N GLY A 752 -0.51 -3.26 51.87
CA GLY A 752 -1.28 -3.12 53.12
C GLY A 752 -2.65 -3.82 53.12
N PHE A 753 -2.93 -4.63 52.09
CA PHE A 753 -4.14 -5.45 51.98
C PHE A 753 -4.13 -6.67 52.91
N ASP A 754 -5.32 -7.19 53.22
CA ASP A 754 -5.52 -8.45 53.95
C ASP A 754 -5.13 -9.64 53.08
N THR A 755 -4.00 -10.26 53.39
CA THR A 755 -3.48 -11.43 52.67
C THR A 755 -4.35 -12.68 52.85
N ALA A 756 -5.39 -12.66 53.69
CA ALA A 756 -6.36 -13.75 53.82
C ALA A 756 -7.61 -13.56 52.95
N ALA A 757 -7.73 -12.46 52.19
CA ALA A 757 -8.84 -12.24 51.29
C ALA A 757 -8.87 -13.26 50.15
N THR A 758 -10.05 -13.82 49.88
CA THR A 758 -10.23 -14.88 48.86
C THR A 758 -10.78 -14.36 47.53
N ASP A 759 -11.18 -13.09 47.47
CA ASP A 759 -11.80 -12.44 46.32
C ASP A 759 -11.41 -10.95 46.28
N ALA A 760 -10.11 -10.69 46.45
CA ALA A 760 -9.55 -9.36 46.41
C ALA A 760 -9.56 -8.83 44.96
N LYS A 761 -10.04 -7.59 44.79
CA LYS A 761 -10.08 -6.92 43.48
C LYS A 761 -9.36 -5.59 43.54
N PHE A 762 -8.52 -5.33 42.55
CA PHE A 762 -7.74 -4.09 42.41
C PHE A 762 -8.07 -3.46 41.07
N TYR A 763 -8.26 -2.15 41.05
CA TYR A 763 -8.80 -1.44 39.90
C TYR A 763 -7.88 -0.30 39.47
N LEU A 764 -7.79 -0.08 38.17
CA LEU A 764 -7.11 1.01 37.50
C LEU A 764 -8.01 1.52 36.37
N ASP A 765 -8.22 2.83 36.31
CA ASP A 765 -9.11 3.45 35.33
C ASP A 765 -8.64 4.88 34.97
N ASN A 766 -9.16 5.45 33.88
CA ASN A 766 -9.06 6.87 33.52
C ASN A 766 -7.62 7.41 33.52
N VAL A 767 -6.74 6.75 32.76
CA VAL A 767 -5.33 7.13 32.61
C VAL A 767 -5.22 8.34 31.71
N ARG A 768 -4.59 9.41 32.18
CA ARG A 768 -4.55 10.72 31.51
C ARG A 768 -3.15 11.34 31.49
N LEU A 769 -2.85 12.04 30.40
CA LEU A 769 -1.73 12.97 30.24
C LEU A 769 -2.26 14.40 30.31
N ASP A 770 -1.95 15.11 31.39
CA ASP A 770 -2.69 16.30 31.83
C ASP A 770 -4.21 16.00 31.84
N ASP A 771 -4.98 16.63 30.98
CA ASP A 771 -6.42 16.36 30.83
C ASP A 771 -6.74 15.30 29.76
N THR A 772 -5.77 14.91 28.93
CA THR A 772 -5.98 14.02 27.78
C THR A 772 -6.04 12.56 28.23
N LEU A 773 -7.19 11.91 28.03
CA LEU A 773 -7.39 10.48 28.26
C LEU A 773 -6.57 9.65 27.27
N ILE A 774 -5.78 8.70 27.79
CA ILE A 774 -4.98 7.76 26.99
C ILE A 774 -5.40 6.30 27.18
N HIS A 775 -6.02 5.95 28.31
CA HIS A 775 -6.69 4.66 28.51
C HIS A 775 -7.92 4.83 29.41
N ASP A 776 -9.10 4.44 28.92
CA ASP A 776 -10.37 4.39 29.66
C ASP A 776 -10.89 2.97 29.90
N PHE A 777 -10.34 1.96 29.23
CA PHE A 777 -10.80 0.56 29.32
C PHE A 777 -12.26 0.38 28.94
N GLU A 778 -12.76 1.24 28.06
CA GLU A 778 -14.10 1.15 27.48
C GLU A 778 -14.04 0.52 26.09
N PRO A 779 -15.18 0.05 25.56
CA PRO A 779 -15.29 -0.25 24.14
C PRO A 779 -14.88 0.93 23.25
N GLN A 780 -14.40 0.61 22.04
CA GLN A 780 -13.97 1.61 21.07
C GLN A 780 -15.08 2.63 20.79
N THR A 781 -14.73 3.92 20.88
CA THR A 781 -15.66 5.04 20.61
C THR A 781 -15.86 5.30 19.11
N SER A 782 -15.34 4.44 18.24
CA SER A 782 -15.45 4.54 16.77
C SER A 782 -14.98 5.88 16.20
N GLY A 783 -13.87 6.41 16.73
CA GLY A 783 -13.25 7.65 16.24
C GLY A 783 -14.06 8.92 16.54
N PHE A 784 -15.03 8.86 17.45
CA PHE A 784 -15.75 10.05 17.87
C PHE A 784 -14.90 10.89 18.82
N GLU A 785 -14.97 12.21 18.64
CA GLU A 785 -14.40 13.20 19.53
C GLU A 785 -15.48 14.10 20.15
N GLY A 786 -15.19 14.59 21.36
CA GLY A 786 -15.98 15.59 22.06
C GLY A 786 -15.34 16.97 21.96
N GLN A 787 -16.13 17.99 21.68
CA GLN A 787 -15.66 19.37 21.63
C GLN A 787 -16.58 20.31 22.41
N ILE A 788 -15.98 21.35 23.00
CA ILE A 788 -16.68 22.50 23.55
C ILE A 788 -16.31 23.72 22.72
N ASN A 789 -17.31 24.40 22.16
CA ASN A 789 -17.14 25.57 21.29
C ASN A 789 -16.14 25.31 20.14
N TRP A 790 -16.23 24.14 19.50
CA TRP A 790 -15.35 23.69 18.41
C TRP A 790 -13.87 23.51 18.78
N SER A 791 -13.57 23.42 20.08
CA SER A 791 -12.26 23.02 20.58
C SER A 791 -12.39 21.61 21.14
N THR A 792 -11.56 20.68 20.67
CA THR A 792 -11.48 19.33 21.21
C THR A 792 -11.19 19.38 22.70
N LYS A 793 -11.97 18.60 23.45
CA LYS A 793 -11.92 18.54 24.91
C LYS A 793 -12.16 17.09 25.35
N PRO A 794 -11.35 16.55 26.27
CA PRO A 794 -11.43 15.16 26.71
C PRO A 794 -12.75 14.87 27.43
N GLY A 795 -13.15 13.60 27.52
CA GLY A 795 -14.34 13.15 28.25
C GLY A 795 -15.38 12.41 27.42
N ILE A 796 -15.07 12.10 26.16
CA ILE A 796 -15.88 11.17 25.36
C ILE A 796 -15.53 9.75 25.76
N THR A 797 -16.54 8.92 25.96
CA THR A 797 -16.44 7.57 26.53
C THR A 797 -17.73 6.81 26.22
N VAL A 798 -17.87 5.57 26.69
CA VAL A 798 -19.13 4.81 26.60
C VAL A 798 -19.68 4.62 28.01
N THR A 799 -21.00 4.75 28.18
CA THR A 799 -21.63 4.55 29.49
C THR A 799 -22.96 3.80 29.39
N ASN A 800 -23.41 3.23 30.49
CA ASN A 800 -24.74 2.62 30.64
C ASN A 800 -25.81 3.58 31.18
N GLY A 801 -25.55 4.89 31.16
CA GLY A 801 -26.45 5.90 31.72
C GLY A 801 -27.73 6.13 30.90
N TRP A 802 -27.68 5.87 29.60
CA TRP A 802 -28.80 5.92 28.68
C TRP A 802 -28.48 5.12 27.42
N ALA A 803 -29.48 4.43 26.88
CA ALA A 803 -29.39 3.73 25.61
C ALA A 803 -30.80 3.57 25.02
N THR A 804 -30.89 3.49 23.70
CA THR A 804 -32.11 3.18 22.92
C THR A 804 -32.08 1.79 22.30
N SER A 805 -30.88 1.25 22.11
CA SER A 805 -30.60 -0.16 21.80
C SER A 805 -29.56 -0.66 22.79
N GLY A 806 -29.57 -1.97 23.10
CA GLY A 806 -28.59 -2.56 24.02
C GLY A 806 -28.61 -1.95 25.43
N VAL A 807 -27.44 -1.73 26.02
CA VAL A 807 -27.24 -1.24 27.39
C VAL A 807 -26.27 -0.06 27.50
N GLN A 808 -25.65 0.36 26.40
CA GLN A 808 -24.60 1.38 26.35
C GLN A 808 -24.89 2.47 25.31
N ALA A 809 -24.24 3.62 25.46
CA ALA A 809 -24.22 4.66 24.45
C ALA A 809 -22.92 5.46 24.53
N LEU A 810 -22.51 6.02 23.39
CA LEU A 810 -21.46 7.03 23.36
C LEU A 810 -21.89 8.23 24.18
N THR A 811 -21.05 8.60 25.14
CA THR A 811 -21.36 9.62 26.13
C THR A 811 -20.25 10.64 26.17
N TYR A 812 -20.62 11.92 26.20
CA TYR A 812 -19.69 13.01 26.49
C TYR A 812 -20.02 13.63 27.85
N VAL A 813 -19.15 13.39 28.83
CA VAL A 813 -19.34 13.82 30.24
C VAL A 813 -18.58 15.11 30.51
N LYS A 814 -19.27 16.16 30.98
CA LYS A 814 -18.64 17.45 31.30
C LYS A 814 -19.18 18.22 32.51
N ASP A 815 -18.25 18.77 33.28
CA ASP A 815 -18.47 19.93 34.15
C ASP A 815 -18.44 21.21 33.30
N LEU A 816 -19.61 21.63 32.84
CA LEU A 816 -19.75 22.84 32.01
C LEU A 816 -19.46 24.12 32.80
N SER A 817 -19.60 24.09 34.13
CA SER A 817 -19.31 25.24 34.99
C SER A 817 -17.82 25.57 35.03
N ALA A 818 -16.96 24.59 34.75
CA ALA A 818 -15.52 24.75 34.61
C ALA A 818 -15.09 25.24 33.21
N GLU A 819 -15.95 25.13 32.20
CA GLU A 819 -15.64 25.47 30.82
C GLU A 819 -16.00 26.93 30.50
N ALA A 820 -14.98 27.76 30.25
CA ALA A 820 -15.16 29.19 30.07
C ALA A 820 -16.01 29.53 28.82
N GLY A 821 -17.27 29.92 29.05
CA GLY A 821 -18.17 30.37 27.99
C GLY A 821 -18.74 29.24 27.12
N ALA A 822 -18.86 28.02 27.67
CA ALA A 822 -19.50 26.89 26.99
C ALA A 822 -20.89 27.27 26.46
N ASN A 823 -21.06 27.22 25.14
CA ASN A 823 -22.33 27.52 24.47
C ASN A 823 -22.67 26.54 23.33
N GLY A 824 -21.70 25.71 22.92
CA GLY A 824 -21.91 24.60 22.01
C GLY A 824 -21.12 23.37 22.46
N VAL A 825 -21.78 22.22 22.46
CA VAL A 825 -21.16 20.90 22.65
C VAL A 825 -21.27 20.18 21.32
N ILE A 826 -20.16 19.62 20.84
CA ILE A 826 -20.11 18.86 19.58
C ILE A 826 -19.61 17.44 19.90
N MET A 827 -20.30 16.44 19.34
CA MET A 827 -19.85 15.05 19.33
C MET A 827 -19.79 14.62 17.87
N GLN A 828 -18.61 14.32 17.34
CA GLN A 828 -18.45 14.14 15.89
C GLN A 828 -17.37 13.12 15.52
N THR A 829 -17.45 12.61 14.29
CA THR A 829 -16.43 11.75 13.70
C THR A 829 -16.25 12.05 12.21
N TYR A 830 -15.07 11.73 11.69
CA TYR A 830 -14.68 11.77 10.27
C TYR A 830 -14.01 10.45 9.91
N PRO A 831 -14.80 9.42 9.53
CA PRO A 831 -14.26 8.13 9.12
C PRO A 831 -13.33 8.29 7.92
N GLU A 832 -12.21 7.58 7.91
CA GLU A 832 -11.28 7.54 6.78
C GLU A 832 -12.00 6.99 5.54
N GLY A 833 -11.85 7.66 4.39
CA GLY A 833 -12.63 7.36 3.16
C GLY A 833 -14.11 7.82 3.18
N GLY A 834 -14.64 8.16 4.36
CA GLY A 834 -16.06 8.50 4.55
C GLY A 834 -16.96 7.27 4.69
N ILE A 835 -18.27 7.49 4.63
CA ILE A 835 -19.31 6.46 4.72
C ILE A 835 -20.07 6.43 3.39
N ASP A 836 -20.03 5.29 2.70
CA ASP A 836 -20.86 5.04 1.53
C ASP A 836 -22.35 5.06 1.91
N VAL A 837 -23.07 5.97 1.29
CA VAL A 837 -24.52 6.17 1.46
C VAL A 837 -25.26 6.03 0.13
N THR A 838 -24.65 5.41 -0.88
CA THR A 838 -25.26 5.15 -2.18
C THR A 838 -26.58 4.39 -2.00
N GLY A 839 -27.69 5.02 -2.40
CA GLY A 839 -29.03 4.45 -2.29
C GLY A 839 -29.65 4.49 -0.88
N VAL A 840 -29.00 5.10 0.10
CA VAL A 840 -29.52 5.37 1.44
C VAL A 840 -30.31 6.66 1.45
N ASN A 841 -31.45 6.70 2.13
CA ASN A 841 -32.26 7.92 2.21
C ASN A 841 -31.85 8.81 3.39
N MET A 842 -31.70 8.22 4.57
CA MET A 842 -31.53 8.96 5.83
C MET A 842 -30.37 8.43 6.66
N LEU A 843 -29.49 9.34 7.13
CA LEU A 843 -28.63 9.10 8.28
C LEU A 843 -29.41 9.43 9.57
N LYS A 844 -29.61 8.45 10.45
CA LYS A 844 -30.39 8.58 11.70
C LYS A 844 -29.50 8.40 12.93
N VAL A 845 -29.78 9.14 13.99
CA VAL A 845 -29.04 9.06 15.27
C VAL A 845 -30.01 9.24 16.44
N SER A 846 -29.93 8.37 17.45
CA SER A 846 -30.59 8.59 18.74
C SER A 846 -29.71 9.49 19.61
N ALA A 847 -30.31 10.50 20.23
CA ALA A 847 -29.58 11.43 21.09
C ALA A 847 -30.35 11.78 22.37
N ASN A 848 -29.60 12.05 23.45
CA ASN A 848 -30.16 12.50 24.71
C ASN A 848 -29.17 13.41 25.46
N ALA A 849 -29.66 14.11 26.49
CA ALA A 849 -28.80 14.76 27.46
C ALA A 849 -29.40 14.68 28.86
N VAL A 850 -28.55 14.46 29.85
CA VAL A 850 -28.92 14.39 31.28
C VAL A 850 -28.14 15.46 32.03
N ASN A 851 -28.79 16.09 33.02
CA ASN A 851 -28.26 17.22 33.80
C ASN A 851 -27.82 18.45 32.95
N ALA A 852 -28.22 18.52 31.68
CA ALA A 852 -27.92 19.62 30.78
C ALA A 852 -29.00 20.73 30.76
N GLY A 853 -30.07 20.61 31.54
CA GLY A 853 -31.14 21.61 31.63
C GLY A 853 -32.24 21.49 30.57
N ASP A 854 -33.46 21.93 30.94
CA ASP A 854 -34.71 21.70 30.18
C ASP A 854 -34.78 22.41 28.81
N ALA A 855 -33.91 23.40 28.57
CA ALA A 855 -33.89 24.17 27.32
C ALA A 855 -32.97 23.58 26.25
N THR A 856 -32.30 22.45 26.55
CA THR A 856 -31.32 21.83 25.65
C THR A 856 -31.93 21.51 24.29
N THR A 857 -31.21 21.85 23.23
CA THR A 857 -31.54 21.54 21.84
C THR A 857 -30.42 20.75 21.19
N ILE A 858 -30.76 19.75 20.38
CA ILE A 858 -29.81 18.89 19.67
C ILE A 858 -30.09 18.96 18.17
N LYS A 859 -29.03 19.03 17.36
CA LYS A 859 -29.03 19.01 15.90
C LYS A 859 -28.08 17.91 15.41
N LEU A 860 -28.52 17.08 14.48
CA LEU A 860 -27.67 16.19 13.70
C LEU A 860 -27.20 16.91 12.44
N TRP A 861 -25.93 16.78 12.11
CA TRP A 861 -25.35 17.29 10.87
C TRP A 861 -24.50 16.21 10.19
N ALA A 862 -24.33 16.34 8.88
CA ALA A 862 -23.47 15.52 8.04
C ALA A 862 -22.73 16.40 7.02
N LYS A 863 -21.60 15.94 6.52
CA LYS A 863 -20.84 16.52 5.41
C LYS A 863 -20.71 15.52 4.28
N ASP A 864 -20.83 15.98 3.04
CA ASP A 864 -20.52 15.15 1.88
C ASP A 864 -19.01 15.12 1.58
N GLY A 865 -18.60 14.34 0.57
CA GLY A 865 -17.20 14.22 0.13
C GLY A 865 -16.55 15.55 -0.28
N ALA A 866 -17.33 16.55 -0.70
CA ALA A 866 -16.85 17.89 -1.02
C ALA A 866 -16.83 18.84 0.20
N GLY A 867 -17.20 18.35 1.38
CA GLY A 867 -17.23 19.11 2.63
C GLY A 867 -18.45 20.02 2.80
N VAL A 868 -19.50 19.86 2.00
CA VAL A 868 -20.74 20.64 2.10
C VAL A 868 -21.58 20.13 3.27
N TRP A 869 -22.01 21.05 4.13
CA TRP A 869 -22.79 20.74 5.33
C TRP A 869 -24.28 20.56 5.05
N ARG A 870 -24.86 19.57 5.73
CA ARG A 870 -26.29 19.26 5.78
C ARG A 870 -26.70 19.11 7.24
N ASP A 871 -27.91 19.56 7.61
CA ASP A 871 -28.39 19.37 8.98
C ASP A 871 -29.91 19.24 9.12
N ALA A 872 -30.33 18.58 10.20
CA ALA A 872 -31.72 18.32 10.54
C ALA A 872 -32.44 19.50 11.22
N GLY A 873 -31.74 20.61 11.46
CA GLY A 873 -32.17 21.68 12.35
C GLY A 873 -32.09 21.32 13.83
N ALA A 874 -32.09 22.35 14.69
CA ALA A 874 -32.09 22.18 16.14
C ALA A 874 -33.47 21.75 16.66
N THR A 875 -33.52 20.65 17.41
CA THR A 875 -34.73 20.09 18.01
C THR A 875 -34.63 20.14 19.53
N ALA A 876 -35.69 20.59 20.20
CA ALA A 876 -35.74 20.61 21.67
C ALA A 876 -35.75 19.18 22.24
N LEU A 877 -34.93 18.94 23.25
CA LEU A 877 -34.86 17.66 23.95
C LEU A 877 -36.19 17.34 24.64
N VAL A 878 -36.63 16.09 24.56
CA VAL A 878 -37.82 15.58 25.25
C VAL A 878 -37.46 14.48 26.23
N ALA A 879 -38.36 14.19 27.18
CA ALA A 879 -38.15 13.14 28.16
C ALA A 879 -37.96 11.77 27.47
N GLY A 880 -36.80 11.14 27.70
CA GLY A 880 -36.42 9.84 27.12
C GLY A 880 -35.46 9.94 25.93
N GLY A 881 -35.12 11.13 25.45
CA GLY A 881 -34.28 11.34 24.26
C GLY A 881 -35.09 11.58 22.99
N LEU A 882 -34.40 11.69 21.85
CA LEU A 882 -34.99 11.92 20.54
C LEU A 882 -34.19 11.22 19.43
N GLU A 883 -34.84 10.96 18.29
CA GLU A 883 -34.20 10.48 17.07
C GLU A 883 -34.10 11.64 16.08
N LEU A 884 -32.91 11.85 15.54
CA LEU A 884 -32.61 12.87 14.53
C LEU A 884 -32.31 12.18 13.21
N ALA A 885 -32.62 12.84 12.10
CA ALA A 885 -32.35 12.29 10.78
C ALA A 885 -31.95 13.39 9.79
N VAL A 886 -30.90 13.14 9.01
CA VAL A 886 -30.45 14.00 7.90
C VAL A 886 -30.63 13.26 6.59
N ASP A 887 -31.18 13.95 5.59
CA ASP A 887 -31.35 13.43 4.22
C ASP A 887 -30.00 13.35 3.51
N VAL A 888 -29.66 12.16 3.04
CA VAL A 888 -28.43 11.83 2.30
C VAL A 888 -28.73 11.21 0.93
N SER A 889 -30.00 11.25 0.48
CA SER A 889 -30.46 10.55 -0.72
C SER A 889 -29.90 11.05 -2.06
N ASP A 890 -29.25 12.21 -2.05
CA ASP A 890 -28.65 12.87 -3.21
C ASP A 890 -27.11 12.86 -3.21
N ILE A 891 -26.49 12.08 -2.31
CA ILE A 891 -25.04 11.91 -2.22
C ILE A 891 -24.70 10.43 -2.08
N ASP A 892 -23.47 10.10 -2.45
CA ASP A 892 -22.95 8.73 -2.36
C ASP A 892 -21.98 8.57 -1.18
N ASN A 893 -21.47 9.67 -0.61
CA ASN A 893 -20.50 9.62 0.50
C ASN A 893 -20.76 10.68 1.58
N VAL A 894 -20.76 10.27 2.85
CA VAL A 894 -20.69 11.15 4.03
C VAL A 894 -19.26 11.16 4.59
N SER A 895 -18.52 12.26 4.41
CA SER A 895 -17.15 12.41 4.90
C SER A 895 -17.04 12.59 6.43
N GLY A 896 -18.14 13.01 7.07
CA GLY A 896 -18.20 13.15 8.52
C GLY A 896 -19.57 13.58 9.00
N PHE A 897 -19.90 13.26 10.26
CA PHE A 897 -21.19 13.59 10.85
C PHE A 897 -21.08 13.75 12.37
N GLY A 898 -22.11 14.34 12.98
CA GLY A 898 -22.12 14.49 14.42
C GLY A 898 -23.34 15.23 14.97
N LEU A 899 -23.35 15.38 16.30
CA LEU A 899 -24.33 16.17 17.02
C LEU A 899 -23.76 17.54 17.37
N GLN A 900 -24.57 18.57 17.21
CA GLN A 900 -24.37 19.90 17.78
C GLN A 900 -25.46 20.15 18.82
N ILE A 901 -25.04 20.42 20.05
CA ILE A 901 -25.92 20.56 21.21
C ILE A 901 -25.75 21.96 21.78
N GLU A 902 -26.88 22.64 22.00
CA GLU A 902 -26.94 24.05 22.37
C GLU A 902 -28.05 24.30 23.40
N ASN A 903 -28.13 25.52 23.94
CA ASN A 903 -29.15 25.95 24.90
C ASN A 903 -29.22 25.12 26.20
N PHE A 904 -28.14 24.39 26.53
CA PHE A 904 -27.95 23.69 27.79
C PHE A 904 -27.61 24.66 28.94
N ASP A 905 -27.75 24.19 30.18
CA ASP A 905 -27.34 24.87 31.40
C ASP A 905 -25.81 24.82 31.55
N ALA A 906 -25.14 25.90 31.14
CA ALA A 906 -23.69 26.04 31.25
C ALA A 906 -23.18 26.09 32.72
N THR A 907 -24.06 26.03 33.73
CA THR A 907 -23.67 25.92 35.14
C THR A 907 -23.72 24.48 35.67
N ALA A 908 -24.12 23.52 34.84
CA ALA A 908 -24.14 22.11 35.20
C ALA A 908 -22.72 21.59 35.47
N THR A 909 -22.57 20.83 36.55
CA THR A 909 -21.28 20.27 36.99
C THR A 909 -21.04 18.84 36.52
N ASP A 910 -22.08 18.20 35.97
CA ASP A 910 -22.12 16.78 35.63
C ASP A 910 -23.06 16.53 34.42
N ALA A 911 -22.99 17.42 33.42
CA ALA A 911 -23.77 17.26 32.20
C ALA A 911 -23.27 16.06 31.41
N MET A 912 -24.21 15.24 30.92
CA MET A 912 -23.92 14.07 30.08
C MET A 912 -24.70 14.20 28.78
N PHE A 913 -24.01 14.07 27.66
CA PHE A 913 -24.59 14.11 26.32
C PHE A 913 -24.42 12.76 25.67
N TYR A 914 -25.48 12.22 25.08
CA TYR A 914 -25.53 10.85 24.58
C TYR A 914 -25.79 10.82 23.08
N LEU A 915 -25.13 9.87 22.42
CA LEU A 915 -25.29 9.51 21.02
C LEU A 915 -25.35 7.97 20.95
N ASP A 916 -26.40 7.45 20.33
CA ASP A 916 -26.64 6.01 20.24
C ASP A 916 -27.31 5.65 18.89
N ASN A 917 -27.24 4.37 18.51
CA ASN A 917 -27.98 3.74 17.42
C ASN A 917 -27.92 4.54 16.11
N VAL A 918 -26.70 4.80 15.64
CA VAL A 918 -26.44 5.45 14.35
C VAL A 918 -26.85 4.50 13.24
N ARG A 919 -27.70 4.95 12.31
CA ARG A 919 -28.26 4.11 11.25
C ARG A 919 -28.24 4.78 9.89
N LEU A 920 -28.04 3.97 8.86
CA LEU A 920 -28.31 4.28 7.46
C LEU A 920 -29.66 3.65 7.09
N ASP A 921 -30.68 4.49 6.93
CA ASP A 921 -32.08 4.09 6.94
C ASP A 921 -32.42 3.25 8.19
N ASP A 922 -32.47 1.93 8.05
CA ASP A 922 -32.76 1.01 9.15
C ASP A 922 -31.55 0.10 9.50
N ALA A 923 -30.45 0.17 8.75
CA ALA A 923 -29.22 -0.57 9.00
C ALA A 923 -28.36 0.15 10.05
N VAL A 924 -27.96 -0.56 11.11
CA VAL A 924 -27.14 -0.02 12.20
C VAL A 924 -25.68 0.08 11.76
N LEU A 925 -25.09 1.26 11.95
CA LEU A 925 -23.70 1.57 11.66
C LEU A 925 -22.85 1.61 12.94
N PHE A 926 -23.36 2.25 14.01
CA PHE A 926 -22.70 2.29 15.31
C PHE A 926 -23.74 2.10 16.43
N ASP A 927 -23.54 1.09 17.27
CA ASP A 927 -24.35 0.81 18.46
C ASP A 927 -23.62 1.09 19.79
N PHE A 928 -22.28 1.22 19.76
CA PHE A 928 -21.42 1.46 20.93
C PHE A 928 -21.49 0.38 22.01
N GLU A 929 -21.87 -0.84 21.64
CA GLU A 929 -21.98 -1.96 22.59
C GLU A 929 -20.67 -2.73 22.78
N GLY A 930 -19.65 -2.47 21.95
CA GLY A 930 -18.37 -3.18 21.97
C GLY A 930 -18.43 -4.58 21.36
N THR A 931 -19.45 -4.84 20.54
CA THR A 931 -19.78 -6.13 19.94
C THR A 931 -19.11 -6.35 18.58
N GLY A 932 -18.29 -5.40 18.12
CA GLY A 932 -17.63 -5.46 16.82
C GLY A 932 -18.62 -5.43 15.66
N LYS A 933 -18.36 -6.22 14.62
CA LYS A 933 -19.24 -6.34 13.43
C LYS A 933 -20.32 -7.43 13.58
N TRP A 934 -20.55 -7.92 14.80
CA TRP A 934 -21.57 -8.93 15.04
C TRP A 934 -22.97 -8.35 14.99
N GLU A 935 -23.90 -9.15 14.51
CA GLU A 935 -25.30 -8.80 14.35
C GLU A 935 -26.19 -9.77 15.13
N PHE A 936 -27.28 -9.24 15.70
CA PHE A 936 -28.31 -10.02 16.37
C PHE A 936 -29.64 -9.98 15.59
N GLN A 937 -30.18 -11.16 15.30
CA GLN A 937 -31.41 -11.31 14.55
C GLN A 937 -32.42 -12.23 15.25
N ASN A 938 -33.70 -11.95 15.03
CA ASN A 938 -34.81 -12.86 15.34
C ASN A 938 -35.60 -13.14 14.06
N ASN A 939 -35.76 -14.42 13.73
CA ASN A 939 -36.35 -14.90 12.48
C ASN A 939 -35.72 -14.27 11.24
N TRP A 940 -34.38 -14.21 11.22
CA TRP A 940 -33.58 -13.65 10.12
C TRP A 940 -33.86 -12.18 9.82
N SER A 941 -34.34 -11.44 10.83
CA SER A 941 -34.55 -10.01 10.77
C SER A 941 -33.75 -9.34 11.90
N PRO A 942 -33.02 -8.25 11.61
CA PRO A 942 -32.27 -7.52 12.63
C PRO A 942 -33.18 -7.10 13.79
N VAL A 943 -32.69 -7.27 15.02
CA VAL A 943 -33.36 -6.80 16.24
C VAL A 943 -32.35 -6.14 17.17
N SER A 944 -32.80 -5.17 17.96
CA SER A 944 -32.00 -4.56 19.03
C SER A 944 -31.70 -5.56 20.15
N GLY A 945 -30.69 -5.27 20.96
CA GLY A 945 -30.39 -6.02 22.19
C GLY A 945 -29.14 -6.88 22.12
N ILE A 946 -28.32 -6.71 21.08
CA ILE A 946 -26.93 -7.19 21.11
C ILE A 946 -26.14 -6.37 22.14
N GLN A 947 -25.25 -7.02 22.88
CA GLN A 947 -24.45 -6.39 23.94
C GLN A 947 -23.30 -7.32 24.39
N LEU A 948 -22.31 -6.76 25.07
CA LEU A 948 -21.38 -7.56 25.88
C LEU A 948 -22.04 -8.01 27.20
N ALA A 949 -21.73 -9.22 27.65
CA ALA A 949 -22.27 -9.78 28.88
C ALA A 949 -21.19 -10.40 29.78
N GLN A 950 -21.38 -10.29 31.09
CA GLN A 950 -20.49 -10.87 32.11
C GLN A 950 -21.20 -11.93 32.97
N ASP A 951 -22.49 -12.21 32.72
CA ASP A 951 -23.29 -13.16 33.52
C ASP A 951 -23.23 -14.61 33.00
N TRP A 952 -22.73 -14.81 31.78
CA TRP A 952 -22.23 -16.09 31.28
C TRP A 952 -20.99 -15.85 30.41
N VAL A 953 -19.95 -16.65 30.60
CA VAL A 953 -18.69 -16.64 29.83
C VAL A 953 -18.17 -18.06 29.72
N ALA A 954 -17.61 -18.42 28.57
CA ALA A 954 -16.91 -19.68 28.35
C ALA A 954 -15.40 -19.53 28.53
N ASP A 955 -14.84 -18.38 28.14
CA ASP A 955 -13.46 -17.97 28.34
C ASP A 955 -13.41 -16.51 28.80
N GLY A 956 -12.35 -16.12 29.52
CA GLY A 956 -12.17 -14.72 29.93
C GLY A 956 -13.24 -14.16 30.90
N ALA A 957 -13.68 -12.93 30.64
CA ALA A 957 -14.56 -12.09 31.46
C ALA A 957 -15.78 -11.54 30.71
N ASN A 958 -15.81 -11.58 29.38
CA ASN A 958 -16.90 -11.06 28.56
C ASN A 958 -17.34 -12.08 27.51
N SER A 959 -18.62 -12.08 27.16
CA SER A 959 -19.17 -12.82 26.02
C SER A 959 -20.09 -11.93 25.19
N LEU A 960 -20.36 -12.30 23.95
CA LEU A 960 -21.38 -11.65 23.16
C LEU A 960 -22.76 -12.19 23.54
N SER A 961 -23.71 -11.30 23.79
CA SER A 961 -25.08 -11.66 24.11
C SER A 961 -26.10 -10.96 23.21
N GLY A 962 -27.18 -11.66 22.90
CA GLY A 962 -28.39 -11.09 22.32
C GLY A 962 -29.58 -11.28 23.27
N VAL A 963 -30.25 -10.19 23.63
CA VAL A 963 -31.41 -10.18 24.53
C VAL A 963 -32.67 -9.82 23.78
N VAL A 964 -33.66 -10.72 23.76
CA VAL A 964 -34.92 -10.49 23.06
C VAL A 964 -36.12 -11.03 23.83
N GLN A 965 -37.21 -10.26 23.83
CA GLN A 965 -38.50 -10.76 24.26
C GLN A 965 -39.13 -11.58 23.14
N LEU A 966 -39.18 -12.89 23.34
CA LEU A 966 -39.74 -13.82 22.36
C LEU A 966 -41.26 -13.67 22.25
N ALA A 967 -41.77 -13.93 21.05
CA ALA A 967 -43.19 -14.05 20.72
C ALA A 967 -43.53 -15.48 20.27
N ASP A 968 -44.83 -15.83 20.29
CA ASP A 968 -45.29 -17.12 19.77
C ASP A 968 -44.96 -17.25 18.28
N GLY A 969 -44.10 -18.23 17.94
CA GLY A 969 -43.65 -18.48 16.57
C GLY A 969 -42.20 -18.10 16.31
N ASP A 970 -41.52 -17.47 17.27
CA ASP A 970 -40.08 -17.23 17.20
C ASP A 970 -39.31 -18.55 17.36
N ASP A 971 -38.46 -18.86 16.37
CA ASP A 971 -37.75 -20.14 16.30
C ASP A 971 -36.31 -20.00 15.78
N ASN A 972 -35.89 -18.81 15.33
CA ASN A 972 -34.55 -18.59 14.78
C ASN A 972 -33.94 -17.35 15.40
N VAL A 973 -33.23 -17.54 16.51
CA VAL A 973 -32.46 -16.46 17.11
C VAL A 973 -31.01 -16.62 16.67
N VAL A 974 -30.42 -15.58 16.08
CA VAL A 974 -29.14 -15.67 15.37
C VAL A 974 -28.17 -14.61 15.87
N LEU A 975 -26.94 -15.03 16.15
CA LEU A 975 -25.77 -14.16 16.33
C LEU A 975 -24.77 -14.49 15.21
N GLN A 976 -24.44 -13.52 14.37
CA GLN A 976 -23.63 -13.77 13.17
C GLN A 976 -22.74 -12.58 12.81
N THR A 977 -21.78 -12.79 11.93
CA THR A 977 -20.92 -11.75 11.36
C THR A 977 -20.67 -11.99 9.87
N TYR A 978 -20.49 -10.89 9.13
CA TYR A 978 -20.08 -10.88 7.72
C TYR A 978 -18.84 -9.98 7.59
N PRO A 979 -17.64 -10.56 7.68
CA PRO A 979 -16.40 -9.83 7.46
C PRO A 979 -16.42 -9.17 6.08
N VAL A 980 -16.00 -7.90 6.03
CA VAL A 980 -15.87 -7.15 4.77
C VAL A 980 -14.82 -7.86 3.93
N ASP A 981 -15.16 -8.16 2.68
CA ASP A 981 -14.36 -8.97 1.74
C ASP A 981 -14.12 -10.44 2.14
N GLY A 982 -14.88 -10.96 3.12
CA GLY A 982 -14.79 -12.35 3.58
C GLY A 982 -13.52 -12.65 4.39
N LEU A 983 -13.31 -13.93 4.70
CA LEU A 983 -12.14 -14.44 5.41
C LEU A 983 -11.45 -15.51 4.58
N LEU A 984 -10.21 -15.27 4.16
CA LEU A 984 -9.38 -16.34 3.58
C LEU A 984 -9.03 -17.35 4.66
N LEU A 985 -9.37 -18.60 4.41
CA LEU A 985 -9.02 -19.70 5.30
C LEU A 985 -7.58 -20.13 4.97
N GLY A 986 -6.68 -20.01 5.95
CA GLY A 986 -5.31 -20.51 5.82
C GLY A 986 -5.26 -22.04 5.88
N ASP A 987 -4.37 -22.59 6.72
CA ASP A 987 -4.33 -24.06 6.95
C ASP A 987 -5.42 -24.55 7.93
N VAL A 988 -6.41 -23.69 8.23
CA VAL A 988 -7.48 -23.98 9.18
C VAL A 988 -8.49 -24.96 8.58
N THR A 989 -8.88 -25.93 9.40
CA THR A 989 -9.76 -27.03 9.00
C THR A 989 -11.09 -26.99 9.71
N THR A 990 -11.17 -26.32 10.86
CA THR A 990 -12.35 -26.33 11.71
C THR A 990 -12.63 -24.95 12.31
N LEU A 991 -13.90 -24.54 12.33
CA LEU A 991 -14.37 -23.40 13.13
C LEU A 991 -15.11 -23.92 14.37
N HIS A 992 -14.78 -23.35 15.53
CA HIS A 992 -15.42 -23.62 16.82
C HIS A 992 -16.06 -22.35 17.38
N ILE A 993 -17.26 -22.48 17.97
CA ILE A 993 -17.91 -21.42 18.75
C ILE A 993 -18.59 -22.06 19.96
N THR A 994 -18.42 -21.46 21.15
CA THR A 994 -19.17 -21.89 22.34
C THR A 994 -20.45 -21.07 22.45
N ALA A 995 -21.56 -21.74 22.75
CA ALA A 995 -22.87 -21.12 22.80
C ALA A 995 -23.64 -21.50 24.08
N SER A 996 -24.46 -20.60 24.58
CA SER A 996 -25.33 -20.84 25.74
C SER A 996 -26.58 -19.98 25.66
N ALA A 997 -27.52 -20.19 26.58
CA ALA A 997 -28.70 -19.35 26.70
C ALA A 997 -29.26 -19.37 28.13
N LYS A 998 -30.06 -18.35 28.43
CA LYS A 998 -30.76 -18.16 29.70
C LYS A 998 -32.20 -17.76 29.43
N ASP A 999 -33.10 -18.28 30.26
CA ASP A 999 -34.55 -18.06 30.15
C ASP A 999 -35.15 -18.46 28.77
N ALA A 1000 -34.49 -19.40 28.06
CA ALA A 1000 -34.82 -19.83 26.70
C ALA A 1000 -35.39 -21.26 26.59
N GLY A 1001 -35.66 -21.93 27.73
CA GLY A 1001 -36.29 -23.26 27.74
C GLY A 1001 -35.33 -24.45 27.67
N SER A 1002 -35.81 -25.64 28.07
CA SER A 1002 -34.99 -26.86 28.16
C SER A 1002 -34.89 -27.67 26.87
N SER A 1003 -35.64 -27.30 25.83
CA SER A 1003 -35.60 -27.93 24.50
C SER A 1003 -34.77 -27.13 23.49
N LEU A 1004 -34.06 -26.10 23.95
CA LEU A 1004 -33.28 -25.23 23.08
C LEU A 1004 -32.17 -26.02 22.39
N GLN A 1005 -32.02 -25.79 21.10
CA GLN A 1005 -30.92 -26.33 20.30
C GLN A 1005 -30.11 -25.19 19.68
N ALA A 1006 -28.83 -25.41 19.42
CA ALA A 1006 -27.97 -24.50 18.70
C ALA A 1006 -27.27 -25.22 17.54
N MET A 1007 -26.99 -24.49 16.46
CA MET A 1007 -26.14 -24.93 15.35
C MET A 1007 -25.21 -23.81 14.92
N LEU A 1008 -23.99 -24.17 14.55
CA LEU A 1008 -23.03 -23.29 13.90
C LEU A 1008 -23.24 -23.41 12.39
N PHE A 1009 -23.21 -22.28 11.69
CA PHE A 1009 -23.30 -22.24 10.24
C PHE A 1009 -22.21 -21.35 9.65
N VAL A 1010 -21.86 -21.63 8.40
CA VAL A 1010 -20.91 -20.85 7.60
C VAL A 1010 -21.48 -20.61 6.20
N LYS A 1011 -21.02 -19.55 5.56
CA LYS A 1011 -21.35 -19.15 4.20
C LYS A 1011 -20.07 -19.06 3.39
N ASP A 1012 -20.04 -19.79 2.29
CA ASP A 1012 -18.96 -19.76 1.29
C ASP A 1012 -18.99 -18.44 0.49
N GLN A 1013 -17.93 -18.14 -0.25
CA GLN A 1013 -17.80 -16.99 -1.14
C GLN A 1013 -18.90 -16.95 -2.20
N ASP A 1014 -19.30 -18.11 -2.73
CA ASP A 1014 -20.38 -18.24 -3.73
C ASP A 1014 -21.79 -18.04 -3.12
N GLY A 1015 -21.86 -17.85 -1.79
CA GLY A 1015 -23.06 -17.66 -1.02
C GLY A 1015 -23.76 -18.96 -0.57
N THR A 1016 -23.13 -20.12 -0.78
CA THR A 1016 -23.63 -21.43 -0.32
C THR A 1016 -23.50 -21.56 1.20
N TRP A 1017 -24.54 -22.10 1.83
CA TRP A 1017 -24.58 -22.31 3.29
C TRP A 1017 -24.25 -23.74 3.68
N SER A 1018 -23.48 -23.91 4.76
CA SER A 1018 -23.22 -25.18 5.43
C SER A 1018 -23.42 -25.05 6.94
N ASP A 1019 -23.78 -26.14 7.63
CA ASP A 1019 -24.03 -26.14 9.08
C ASP A 1019 -23.48 -27.37 9.81
N SER A 1020 -23.27 -27.23 11.13
CA SER A 1020 -22.74 -28.29 12.02
C SER A 1020 -23.77 -29.36 12.40
N GLY A 1021 -25.04 -29.17 12.04
CA GLY A 1021 -26.18 -29.83 12.66
C GLY A 1021 -26.55 -29.25 14.02
N ALA A 1022 -27.82 -29.46 14.41
CA ALA A 1022 -28.38 -28.99 15.67
C ALA A 1022 -27.94 -29.86 16.87
N VAL A 1023 -27.57 -29.20 17.98
CA VAL A 1023 -27.18 -29.83 19.25
C VAL A 1023 -27.99 -29.20 20.39
N ASP A 1024 -28.40 -30.01 21.37
CA ASP A 1024 -29.11 -29.51 22.55
C ASP A 1024 -28.20 -28.60 23.39
N VAL A 1025 -28.69 -27.41 23.76
CA VAL A 1025 -27.98 -26.49 24.67
C VAL A 1025 -28.22 -26.96 26.11
N VAL A 1026 -27.15 -27.16 26.87
CA VAL A 1026 -27.19 -27.67 28.25
C VAL A 1026 -26.71 -26.63 29.27
N ASP A 1027 -27.02 -26.86 30.55
CA ASP A 1027 -26.51 -26.04 31.65
C ASP A 1027 -24.98 -25.95 31.61
N GLY A 1028 -24.45 -24.74 31.42
CA GLY A 1028 -23.01 -24.47 31.27
C GLY A 1028 -22.55 -24.20 29.83
N GLY A 1029 -23.42 -24.37 28.83
CA GLY A 1029 -23.13 -24.10 27.42
C GLY A 1029 -22.76 -25.35 26.61
N VAL A 1030 -22.60 -25.17 25.30
CA VAL A 1030 -22.24 -26.21 24.31
C VAL A 1030 -21.16 -25.68 23.37
N GLU A 1031 -20.18 -26.50 23.02
CA GLU A 1031 -19.21 -26.20 21.97
C GLU A 1031 -19.75 -26.71 20.62
N LEU A 1032 -19.85 -25.82 19.65
CA LEU A 1032 -20.25 -26.11 18.27
C LEU A 1032 -19.00 -26.17 17.39
N SER A 1033 -19.03 -27.01 16.36
CA SER A 1033 -17.87 -27.23 15.49
C SER A 1033 -18.32 -27.57 14.07
N ILE A 1034 -17.68 -26.98 13.07
CA ILE A 1034 -17.93 -27.25 11.65
C ILE A 1034 -16.62 -27.40 10.90
N ASP A 1035 -16.57 -28.39 10.02
CA ASP A 1035 -15.44 -28.63 9.10
C ASP A 1035 -15.49 -27.61 7.97
N VAL A 1036 -14.42 -26.82 7.84
CA VAL A 1036 -14.25 -25.80 6.80
C VAL A 1036 -13.10 -26.15 5.86
N SER A 1037 -12.49 -27.34 5.98
CA SER A 1037 -11.34 -27.76 5.15
C SER A 1037 -11.65 -27.88 3.65
N GLY A 1038 -12.92 -27.89 3.28
CA GLY A 1038 -13.37 -27.87 1.88
C GLY A 1038 -13.64 -26.48 1.30
N LEU A 1039 -13.43 -25.42 2.08
CA LEU A 1039 -13.69 -24.03 1.71
C LEU A 1039 -12.36 -23.28 1.62
N SER A 1040 -12.21 -22.40 0.64
CA SER A 1040 -11.07 -21.47 0.55
C SER A 1040 -11.34 -20.18 1.32
N GLU A 1041 -12.61 -19.78 1.42
CA GLU A 1041 -13.02 -18.51 1.99
C GLU A 1041 -14.38 -18.61 2.70
N LEU A 1042 -14.59 -17.81 3.74
CA LEU A 1042 -15.90 -17.59 4.35
C LEU A 1042 -16.39 -16.17 4.10
N SER A 1043 -17.57 -16.01 3.51
CA SER A 1043 -18.25 -14.72 3.40
C SER A 1043 -19.03 -14.35 4.67
N GLY A 1044 -19.30 -15.30 5.55
CA GLY A 1044 -19.95 -15.06 6.85
C GLY A 1044 -20.18 -16.33 7.64
N PHE A 1045 -20.41 -16.20 8.94
CA PHE A 1045 -20.70 -17.34 9.83
C PHE A 1045 -21.42 -16.88 11.10
N GLY A 1046 -22.00 -17.83 11.84
CA GLY A 1046 -22.70 -17.52 13.07
C GLY A 1046 -23.35 -18.72 13.75
N VAL A 1047 -24.05 -18.44 14.85
CA VAL A 1047 -24.80 -19.43 15.62
C VAL A 1047 -26.29 -19.15 15.52
N ARG A 1048 -27.06 -20.19 15.22
CA ARG A 1048 -28.52 -20.18 15.22
C ARG A 1048 -29.06 -21.00 16.38
N PHE A 1049 -29.83 -20.36 17.25
CA PHE A 1049 -30.60 -20.97 18.31
C PHE A 1049 -32.03 -21.26 17.86
N MET A 1050 -32.53 -22.44 18.20
CA MET A 1050 -33.79 -23.00 17.72
C MET A 1050 -34.65 -23.54 18.85
N SER A 1051 -35.96 -23.45 18.64
CA SER A 1051 -36.99 -23.88 19.59
C SER A 1051 -36.87 -23.27 21.00
N PRO A 1052 -36.65 -21.94 21.13
CA PRO A 1052 -36.65 -21.31 22.44
C PRO A 1052 -38.07 -21.23 23.02
N ASP A 1053 -38.18 -21.38 24.34
CA ASP A 1053 -39.46 -21.22 25.04
C ASP A 1053 -39.82 -19.74 25.17
N ASN A 1054 -41.00 -19.36 24.66
CA ASN A 1054 -41.57 -18.05 24.93
C ASN A 1054 -41.99 -17.93 26.41
N SER A 1055 -41.43 -16.94 27.12
CA SER A 1055 -41.69 -16.69 28.54
C SER A 1055 -41.98 -15.20 28.80
N THR A 1056 -42.44 -14.84 30.00
CA THR A 1056 -42.63 -13.43 30.40
C THR A 1056 -41.33 -12.69 30.70
N THR A 1057 -40.21 -13.42 30.75
CA THR A 1057 -38.87 -12.87 30.91
C THR A 1057 -38.19 -12.90 29.54
N PRO A 1058 -37.52 -11.81 29.11
CA PRO A 1058 -36.71 -11.83 27.89
C PRO A 1058 -35.66 -12.94 27.94
N ALA A 1059 -35.52 -13.68 26.85
CA ALA A 1059 -34.49 -14.70 26.71
C ALA A 1059 -33.15 -14.05 26.35
N GLN A 1060 -32.06 -14.67 26.79
CA GLN A 1060 -30.69 -14.22 26.49
C GLN A 1060 -29.93 -15.36 25.83
N PHE A 1061 -29.22 -15.06 24.76
CA PHE A 1061 -28.45 -16.00 23.97
C PHE A 1061 -27.01 -15.53 23.94
N TYR A 1062 -26.06 -16.45 24.11
CA TYR A 1062 -24.65 -16.11 24.26
C TYR A 1062 -23.81 -16.87 23.26
N ILE A 1063 -22.80 -16.21 22.71
CA ILE A 1063 -21.66 -16.87 22.08
C ILE A 1063 -20.35 -16.36 22.67
N ASP A 1064 -19.35 -17.22 22.70
CA ASP A 1064 -18.02 -16.93 23.20
C ASP A 1064 -16.99 -17.87 22.54
N LYS A 1065 -15.71 -17.49 22.60
CA LYS A 1065 -14.57 -18.28 22.13
C LYS A 1065 -14.75 -18.77 20.69
N VAL A 1066 -14.79 -17.81 19.76
CA VAL A 1066 -14.78 -18.06 18.32
C VAL A 1066 -13.35 -18.40 17.91
N GLU A 1067 -13.10 -19.64 17.51
CA GLU A 1067 -11.74 -20.17 17.33
C GLU A 1067 -11.65 -20.97 16.02
N PHE A 1068 -10.66 -20.65 15.18
CA PHE A 1068 -10.27 -21.47 14.04
C PHE A 1068 -9.14 -22.43 14.43
N LYS A 1069 -9.14 -23.66 13.89
CA LYS A 1069 -8.18 -24.71 14.22
C LYS A 1069 -7.57 -25.39 13.01
#